data_AF-A0A2D6FHT0-F1
#
_entry.id   AF-A0A2D6FHT0-F1
#
_cell.length_a   1.000
_cell.length_b   1.000
_cell.length_c   1.000
_cell.angle_alpha   90.00
_cell.angle_beta   90.00
_cell.angle_gamma   90.00
#
_symmetry.space_group_name_H-M   'P 1'
#
loop_
_entity.id
_entity.type
_entity.pdbx_description
1 polymer ?
#
loop_
_entity_poly.entity_id
_entity_poly.type
_entity_poly.pdbx_seq_one_letter_code
_entity_poly.pdbx_strand_id
1 'polypeptide(L)'
;MVSPRLHPRTIEAVKERADIVDVVGEHVVLKKKGREFVGICPFHDDSKPSMTVSPAKQFYYCFSCGAGGNSIKFLMEFQRQSFSEVVLDLARRYQLPVETVDGPQQEKLKQQLSRRDKLHRALALASGWFRAQLRTEAGADALRYLRETRGLSETTLDQFELGYAPDQWDGLLKHLQQVEGLAPELLEAAGLVVPRKGGNGFYDRFRHRVIVPIRDRQGRVIGFGGRSLDGSEPKYLNSPETEVFEKGKHLFGLDSASSAIRKDDRAVVVEGYFDVIALHAAGVTNAVASLGTALSSQQITQLCRCSDGKRIVLNFDADGAGVRAANRAIGEVEQLALQGQLELRVLHLPSGKDPDEFLKEHGAGDYRALLDQAPLWLDWQIEQVLEGRDLSKADQFQRSVASLVALLGKLPQSAIRTHYIQQVAERLSGGQGRLALQLEDDLRQQVQGQRWHGRSTRHEKAGEASQRERSEAEILLLYLHCPSHRAGIRQELRSRELEDFALQHHRLLWSGITDLEEGNLGSVRLEAISRGEDRGDELADLDLPRLLTDQLLLENSELVTRLTPLLEPDELQRVALARPMDQLRGTAAMLERQKSHKRCRHLLEAWTGQRLQTLERCIAVLIEEEKDEQSAAAVEVEVDMEQRIHTMFEDLNAEALRFQELYYSERRHIQHLDQQRCAGYASDIGSETAASVNG
;
A
#
# COMPACT_ATOMS: atom_id res chain seq x y z
N MET A 1 20.85 32.40 -13.83
CA MET A 1 20.66 33.39 -12.75
C MET A 1 21.74 33.18 -11.72
N VAL A 2 22.41 34.23 -11.25
CA VAL A 2 23.43 34.11 -10.19
C VAL A 2 22.70 33.84 -8.87
N SER A 3 22.90 32.67 -8.27
CA SER A 3 22.29 32.30 -6.98
C SER A 3 22.87 33.15 -5.84
N PRO A 4 22.05 33.61 -4.87
CA PRO A 4 22.51 34.41 -3.75
C PRO A 4 23.59 33.73 -2.92
N ARG A 5 24.72 34.40 -2.72
CA ARG A 5 25.70 34.00 -1.69
C ARG A 5 25.11 34.36 -0.33
N LEU A 6 24.63 33.35 0.38
CA LEU A 6 24.02 33.50 1.71
C LEU A 6 25.11 33.62 2.77
N HIS A 7 24.90 34.50 3.75
CA HIS A 7 25.82 34.62 4.88
C HIS A 7 25.77 33.32 5.72
N PRO A 8 26.91 32.83 6.24
CA PRO A 8 26.96 31.60 7.03
C PRO A 8 25.97 31.56 8.20
N ARG A 9 25.71 32.70 8.86
CA ARG A 9 24.73 32.79 9.96
C ARG A 9 23.31 32.42 9.55
N THR A 10 22.86 32.84 8.36
CA THR A 10 21.54 32.45 7.84
C THR A 10 21.48 30.94 7.61
N ILE A 11 22.56 30.37 7.04
CA ILE A 11 22.64 28.95 6.74
C ILE A 11 22.64 28.11 8.03
N GLU A 12 23.38 28.55 9.05
CA GLU A 12 23.41 27.92 10.38
C GLU A 12 22.06 27.99 11.08
N ALA A 13 21.45 29.18 11.16
CA ALA A 13 20.14 29.36 11.76
C ALA A 13 19.07 28.48 11.09
N VAL A 14 19.12 28.36 9.75
CA VAL A 14 18.23 27.46 9.01
C VAL A 14 18.52 25.99 9.33
N LYS A 15 19.79 25.57 9.38
CA LYS A 15 20.15 24.19 9.73
C LYS A 15 19.72 23.80 11.14
N GLU A 16 19.82 24.72 12.10
CA GLU A 16 19.39 24.48 13.48
C GLU A 16 17.88 24.41 13.64
N ARG A 17 17.13 25.20 12.84
CA ARG A 17 15.68 25.29 12.97
C ARG A 17 14.91 24.30 12.09
N ALA A 18 15.50 23.86 10.98
CA ALA A 18 14.86 22.97 10.02
C ALA A 18 14.99 21.50 10.41
N ASP A 19 14.10 21.02 11.29
CA ASP A 19 14.06 19.62 11.66
C ASP A 19 13.81 18.72 10.43
N ILE A 20 14.65 17.69 10.27
CA ILE A 20 14.62 16.77 9.13
C ILE A 20 13.29 16.02 9.02
N VAL A 21 12.67 15.64 10.15
CA VAL A 21 11.41 14.87 10.16
C VAL A 21 10.28 15.76 9.70
N ASP A 22 10.25 17.00 10.17
CA ASP A 22 9.27 17.99 9.75
C ASP A 22 9.40 18.28 8.25
N VAL A 23 10.62 18.57 7.79
CA VAL A 23 10.90 18.92 6.38
C VAL A 23 10.61 17.77 5.42
N VAL A 24 11.00 16.53 5.76
CA VAL A 24 10.72 15.37 4.90
C VAL A 24 9.25 14.96 5.00
N GLY A 25 8.66 15.04 6.19
CA GLY A 25 7.22 14.83 6.42
C GLY A 25 6.36 15.76 5.57
N GLU A 26 6.86 16.98 5.29
CA GLU A 26 6.83 17.72 4.01
C GLU A 26 6.11 17.13 2.80
N HIS A 27 6.66 16.02 2.41
CA HIS A 27 6.57 15.58 1.05
C HIS A 27 6.37 14.07 1.00
N VAL A 28 6.64 13.40 2.12
CA VAL A 28 6.59 11.96 2.26
C VAL A 28 5.83 11.61 3.52
N VAL A 29 4.92 10.65 3.42
CA VAL A 29 4.24 10.07 4.56
C VAL A 29 5.23 9.23 5.37
N LEU A 30 5.61 9.70 6.55
CA LEU A 30 6.59 9.04 7.43
C LEU A 30 5.91 8.25 8.54
N LYS A 31 6.29 6.99 8.76
CA LYS A 31 5.83 6.13 9.86
C LYS A 31 6.95 5.95 10.87
N LYS A 32 6.66 6.13 12.16
CA LYS A 32 7.66 5.92 13.22
C LYS A 32 7.99 4.43 13.35
N LYS A 33 9.28 4.09 13.36
CA LYS A 33 9.81 2.73 13.54
C LYS A 33 10.97 2.77 14.53
N GLY A 34 10.66 2.55 15.80
CA GLY A 34 11.63 2.71 16.89
C GLY A 34 12.00 4.18 17.11
N ARG A 35 13.31 4.49 17.04
CA ARG A 35 13.85 5.87 17.15
C ARG A 35 13.90 6.62 15.82
N GLU A 36 13.61 5.92 14.73
CA GLU A 36 13.73 6.39 13.35
C GLU A 36 12.34 6.54 12.72
N PHE A 37 12.27 7.26 11.60
CA PHE A 37 11.07 7.34 10.76
C PHE A 37 11.36 6.68 9.41
N VAL A 38 10.36 5.99 8.84
CA VAL A 38 10.49 5.32 7.54
C VAL A 38 9.37 5.75 6.60
N GLY A 39 9.68 5.92 5.32
CA GLY A 39 8.73 6.30 4.28
C GLY A 39 9.17 5.83 2.89
N ILE A 40 8.27 5.94 1.93
CA ILE A 40 8.59 5.67 0.52
C ILE A 40 9.48 6.79 -0.01
N CYS A 41 10.60 6.42 -0.65
CA CYS A 41 11.54 7.39 -1.19
C CYS A 41 10.92 8.14 -2.39
N PRO A 42 10.92 9.47 -2.42
CA PRO A 42 10.37 10.23 -3.54
C PRO A 42 11.33 10.36 -4.74
N PHE A 43 12.58 9.91 -4.60
CA PHE A 43 13.64 10.11 -5.60
C PHE A 43 13.74 8.98 -6.63
N HIS A 44 12.96 7.91 -6.46
CA HIS A 44 12.88 6.81 -7.41
C HIS A 44 11.55 6.07 -7.22
N ASP A 45 11.15 5.29 -8.22
CA ASP A 45 9.96 4.44 -8.12
C ASP A 45 10.22 3.27 -7.18
N ASP A 46 9.76 3.42 -5.94
CA ASP A 46 9.79 2.38 -4.90
C ASP A 46 8.38 2.00 -4.45
N SER A 47 8.16 0.70 -4.25
CA SER A 47 6.91 0.12 -3.76
C SER A 47 7.02 -0.36 -2.32
N LYS A 48 8.15 -0.10 -1.65
CA LYS A 48 8.37 -0.37 -0.22
C LYS A 48 9.05 0.84 0.44
N PRO A 49 8.79 1.11 1.73
CA PRO A 49 9.50 2.16 2.43
C PRO A 49 10.99 1.82 2.55
N SER A 50 11.81 2.52 1.77
CA SER A 50 13.26 2.37 1.67
C SER A 50 14.03 3.56 2.21
N MET A 51 13.34 4.69 2.42
CA MET A 51 13.91 5.89 2.99
C MET A 51 13.73 5.89 4.50
N THR A 52 14.84 6.00 5.22
CA THR A 52 14.87 6.19 6.66
C THR A 52 15.24 7.65 6.97
N VAL A 53 14.57 8.25 7.94
CA VAL A 53 14.78 9.62 8.41
C VAL A 53 15.10 9.57 9.90
N SER A 54 16.28 10.06 10.26
CA SER A 54 16.80 10.03 11.62
C SER A 54 16.70 11.39 12.29
N PRO A 55 15.82 11.56 13.31
CA PRO A 55 15.73 12.81 14.06
C PRO A 55 17.04 13.11 14.80
N ALA A 56 17.67 12.08 15.37
CA ALA A 56 18.92 12.23 16.13
C ALA A 56 20.10 12.66 15.25
N LYS A 57 20.16 12.17 14.01
CA LYS A 57 21.23 12.51 13.06
C LYS A 57 20.90 13.71 12.17
N GLN A 58 19.67 14.22 12.21
CA GLN A 58 19.15 15.22 11.28
C GLN A 58 19.43 14.87 9.81
N PHE A 59 19.22 13.60 9.45
CA PHE A 59 19.66 13.01 8.19
C PHE A 59 18.65 12.00 7.64
N TYR A 60 18.44 11.98 6.32
CA TYR A 60 17.70 10.92 5.61
C TYR A 60 18.64 10.08 4.75
N TYR A 61 18.33 8.80 4.59
CA TYR A 61 19.01 7.91 3.67
C TYR A 61 18.05 6.90 3.06
N CYS A 62 18.09 6.74 1.75
CA CYS A 62 17.38 5.74 1.00
C CYS A 62 18.29 4.57 0.68
N PHE A 63 17.98 3.39 1.24
CA PHE A 63 18.79 2.19 1.03
C PHE A 63 18.66 1.57 -0.37
N SER A 64 17.62 1.94 -1.12
CA SER A 64 17.40 1.46 -2.50
C SER A 64 18.18 2.25 -3.56
N CYS A 65 18.09 3.59 -3.55
CA CYS A 65 18.72 4.44 -4.57
C CYS A 65 19.97 5.21 -4.10
N GLY A 66 20.33 5.11 -2.81
CA GLY A 66 21.49 5.80 -2.24
C GLY A 66 21.30 7.31 -2.00
N ALA A 67 20.12 7.86 -2.31
CA ALA A 67 19.81 9.26 -2.01
C ALA A 67 19.86 9.49 -0.50
N GLY A 68 20.55 10.54 -0.06
CA GLY A 68 20.70 10.83 1.36
C GLY A 68 21.30 12.19 1.63
N GLY A 69 20.89 12.82 2.74
CA GLY A 69 21.23 14.21 3.02
C GLY A 69 20.54 14.76 4.25
N ASN A 70 20.74 16.06 4.48
CA ASN A 70 20.00 16.84 5.47
C ASN A 70 18.76 17.49 4.84
N SER A 71 18.03 18.27 5.64
CA SER A 71 16.76 18.92 5.28
C SER A 71 16.88 19.79 4.02
N ILE A 72 18.02 20.48 3.88
CA ILE A 72 18.31 21.34 2.72
C ILE A 72 18.54 20.47 1.48
N LYS A 73 19.40 19.45 1.57
CA LYS A 73 19.70 18.57 0.44
C LYS A 73 18.45 17.83 -0.05
N PHE A 74 17.59 17.38 0.87
CA PHE A 74 16.31 16.77 0.54
C PHE A 74 15.46 17.67 -0.36
N LEU A 75 15.25 18.93 0.07
CA LEU A 75 14.41 19.88 -0.67
C LEU A 75 15.04 20.30 -2.00
N MET A 76 16.37 20.42 -2.06
CA MET A 76 17.08 20.72 -3.32
C MET A 76 16.81 19.63 -4.35
N GLU A 77 16.98 18.36 -3.97
CA GLU A 77 16.76 17.22 -4.84
C GLU A 77 15.27 17.05 -5.19
N PHE A 78 14.38 17.24 -4.21
CA PHE A 78 12.96 16.97 -4.36
C PHE A 78 12.25 18.06 -5.19
N GLN A 79 12.55 19.33 -4.90
CA GLN A 79 11.93 20.48 -5.57
C GLN A 79 12.74 20.95 -6.79
N ARG A 80 13.91 20.34 -7.05
CA ARG A 80 14.87 20.76 -8.09
C ARG A 80 15.28 22.23 -7.95
N GLN A 81 15.35 22.71 -6.72
CA GLN A 81 15.73 24.08 -6.37
C GLN A 81 17.22 24.17 -6.05
N SER A 82 17.81 25.33 -6.29
CA SER A 82 19.19 25.59 -5.89
C SER A 82 19.32 25.71 -4.37
N PHE A 83 20.52 25.44 -3.84
CA PHE A 83 20.80 25.53 -2.39
C PHE A 83 20.34 26.86 -1.78
N SER A 84 20.61 27.96 -2.47
CA SER A 84 20.23 29.28 -1.98
C SER A 84 18.72 29.46 -1.91
N GLU A 85 17.97 29.00 -2.92
CA GLU A 85 16.50 29.08 -2.91
C GLU A 85 15.89 28.27 -1.76
N VAL A 86 16.40 27.06 -1.51
CA VAL A 86 15.94 26.21 -0.40
C VAL A 86 16.18 26.84 0.96
N VAL A 87 17.39 27.38 1.20
CA VAL A 87 17.71 28.04 2.48
C VAL A 87 16.82 29.27 2.68
N LEU A 88 16.48 29.99 1.62
CA LEU A 88 15.59 31.15 1.67
C LEU A 88 14.13 30.78 1.96
N ASP A 89 13.64 29.69 1.39
CA ASP A 89 12.30 29.17 1.67
C ASP A 89 12.18 28.69 3.12
N LEU A 90 13.20 28.00 3.64
CA LEU A 90 13.25 27.59 5.03
C LEU A 90 13.39 28.78 5.98
N ALA A 91 14.23 29.78 5.66
CA ALA A 91 14.36 30.98 6.48
C ALA A 91 13.04 31.74 6.60
N ARG A 92 12.29 31.90 5.49
CA ARG A 92 10.93 32.45 5.51
C ARG A 92 9.99 31.64 6.40
N ARG A 93 9.98 30.33 6.20
CA ARG A 93 9.09 29.42 6.91
C ARG A 93 9.25 29.52 8.42
N TYR A 94 10.49 29.61 8.87
CA TYR A 94 10.84 29.73 10.28
C TYR A 94 11.00 31.18 10.76
N GLN A 95 10.65 32.17 9.93
CA GLN A 95 10.75 33.60 10.23
C GLN A 95 12.14 34.03 10.70
N LEU A 96 13.18 33.44 10.11
CA LEU A 96 14.58 33.73 10.41
C LEU A 96 15.07 34.95 9.60
N PRO A 97 15.90 35.82 10.20
CA PRO A 97 16.51 36.92 9.48
C PRO A 97 17.46 36.38 8.41
N VAL A 98 17.35 36.91 7.17
CA VAL A 98 18.22 36.53 6.07
C VAL A 98 19.30 37.57 5.84
N GLU A 99 20.55 37.15 6.03
CA GLU A 99 21.77 37.86 5.67
C GLU A 99 22.40 37.23 4.40
N THR A 100 22.80 38.06 3.42
CA THR A 100 23.54 37.66 2.20
C THR A 100 24.89 38.38 2.14
N VAL A 101 25.88 37.79 1.49
CA VAL A 101 27.27 38.29 1.39
C VAL A 101 27.38 39.48 0.41
N ASP A 102 26.45 39.62 -0.56
CA ASP A 102 26.47 40.69 -1.56
C ASP A 102 25.14 41.49 -1.62
N GLY A 103 25.24 42.83 -1.65
CA GLY A 103 24.12 43.78 -1.61
C GLY A 103 23.04 43.67 -2.72
N PRO A 104 23.37 43.42 -4.01
CA PRO A 104 22.36 43.34 -5.08
C PRO A 104 21.42 42.14 -4.97
N GLN A 105 21.84 41.07 -4.29
CA GLN A 105 21.05 39.86 -4.07
C GLN A 105 20.20 39.94 -2.80
N GLN A 106 20.64 40.68 -1.79
CA GLN A 106 19.80 41.09 -0.66
C GLN A 106 18.57 41.86 -1.13
N GLU A 107 18.76 42.75 -2.10
CA GLU A 107 17.69 43.58 -2.66
C GLU A 107 16.68 42.75 -3.45
N LYS A 108 17.12 41.84 -4.34
CA LYS A 108 16.20 40.93 -5.05
C LYS A 108 15.39 40.02 -4.12
N LEU A 109 16.02 39.51 -3.06
CA LEU A 109 15.34 38.69 -2.06
C LEU A 109 14.33 39.52 -1.25
N LYS A 110 14.75 40.67 -0.70
CA LYS A 110 13.84 41.61 -0.02
C LYS A 110 12.67 41.98 -0.93
N GLN A 111 12.92 42.17 -2.23
CA GLN A 111 11.89 42.45 -3.22
C GLN A 111 10.93 41.28 -3.44
N GLN A 112 11.41 40.03 -3.51
CA GLN A 112 10.54 38.84 -3.62
C GLN A 112 9.69 38.61 -2.37
N LEU A 113 10.29 38.74 -1.18
CA LEU A 113 9.58 38.68 0.09
C LEU A 113 8.52 39.79 0.17
N SER A 114 8.92 41.02 -0.14
CA SER A 114 8.03 42.17 -0.23
C SER A 114 6.91 41.95 -1.25
N ARG A 115 7.16 41.27 -2.37
CA ARG A 115 6.14 40.97 -3.38
C ARG A 115 5.09 40.00 -2.85
N ARG A 116 5.49 38.90 -2.20
CA ARG A 116 4.53 37.96 -1.59
C ARG A 116 3.69 38.64 -0.50
N ASP A 117 4.32 39.47 0.33
CA ASP A 117 3.59 40.23 1.36
C ASP A 117 2.60 41.23 0.74
N LYS A 118 2.97 41.87 -0.37
CA LYS A 118 2.06 42.73 -1.16
C LYS A 118 0.89 41.93 -1.73
N LEU A 119 1.11 40.71 -2.23
CA LEU A 119 0.04 39.83 -2.71
C LEU A 119 -0.92 39.45 -1.58
N HIS A 120 -0.40 38.99 -0.44
CA HIS A 120 -1.22 38.68 0.74
C HIS A 120 -2.00 39.91 1.23
N ARG A 121 -1.38 41.10 1.22
CA ARG A 121 -2.08 42.36 1.56
C ARG A 121 -3.23 42.64 0.59
N ALA A 122 -3.00 42.52 -0.72
CA ALA A 122 -4.05 42.74 -1.73
C ALA A 122 -5.22 41.77 -1.55
N LEU A 123 -4.92 40.49 -1.28
CA LEU A 123 -5.94 39.46 -1.02
C LEU A 123 -6.70 39.70 0.28
N ALA A 124 -6.03 40.11 1.35
CA ALA A 124 -6.69 40.45 2.62
C ALA A 124 -7.64 41.65 2.46
N LEU A 125 -7.22 42.70 1.75
CA LEU A 125 -8.06 43.87 1.45
C LEU A 125 -9.25 43.49 0.57
N ALA A 126 -9.04 42.65 -0.45
CA ALA A 126 -10.13 42.13 -1.27
C ALA A 126 -11.13 41.31 -0.44
N SER A 127 -10.67 40.46 0.47
CA SER A 127 -11.53 39.69 1.39
C SER A 127 -12.39 40.61 2.25
N GLY A 128 -11.77 41.65 2.86
CA GLY A 128 -12.48 42.65 3.65
C GLY A 128 -13.54 43.41 2.83
N TRP A 129 -13.20 43.78 1.59
CA TRP A 129 -14.14 44.43 0.68
C TRP A 129 -15.33 43.53 0.32
N PHE A 130 -15.09 42.28 -0.09
CA PHE A 130 -16.17 41.34 -0.40
C PHE A 130 -17.09 41.08 0.80
N ARG A 131 -16.52 40.95 2.00
CA ARG A 131 -17.29 40.80 3.25
C ARG A 131 -18.17 42.03 3.52
N ALA A 132 -17.64 43.23 3.30
CA ALA A 132 -18.42 44.47 3.43
C ALA A 132 -19.54 44.53 2.39
N GLN A 133 -19.27 44.16 1.13
CA GLN A 133 -20.27 44.15 0.05
C GLN A 133 -21.45 43.20 0.33
N LEU A 134 -21.22 42.09 1.03
CA LEU A 134 -22.31 41.19 1.43
C LEU A 134 -23.34 41.86 2.35
N ARG A 135 -22.93 42.92 3.07
CA ARG A 135 -23.79 43.66 4.02
C ARG A 135 -24.44 44.90 3.41
N THR A 136 -24.20 45.20 2.13
CA THR A 136 -24.84 46.32 1.44
C THR A 136 -26.14 45.88 0.76
N GLU A 137 -26.91 46.83 0.23
CA GLU A 137 -28.11 46.55 -0.57
C GLU A 137 -27.79 45.66 -1.78
N ALA A 138 -26.63 45.86 -2.43
CA ALA A 138 -26.21 45.04 -3.56
C ALA A 138 -25.96 43.57 -3.17
N GLY A 139 -25.60 43.30 -1.91
CA GLY A 139 -25.38 41.96 -1.37
C GLY A 139 -26.62 41.30 -0.77
N ALA A 140 -27.77 41.98 -0.74
CA ALA A 140 -28.99 41.50 -0.06
C ALA A 140 -29.43 40.12 -0.56
N ASP A 141 -29.40 39.88 -1.88
CA ASP A 141 -29.76 38.59 -2.46
C ASP A 141 -28.76 37.48 -2.13
N ALA A 142 -27.46 37.80 -2.14
CA ALA A 142 -26.41 36.87 -1.75
C ALA A 142 -26.54 36.48 -0.27
N LEU A 143 -26.81 37.45 0.61
CA LEU A 143 -27.02 37.22 2.04
C LEU A 143 -28.29 36.39 2.30
N ARG A 144 -29.37 36.70 1.59
CA ARG A 144 -30.62 35.92 1.63
C ARG A 144 -30.38 34.48 1.21
N TYR A 145 -29.69 34.25 0.10
CA TYR A 145 -29.32 32.91 -0.36
C TYR A 145 -28.53 32.13 0.71
N LEU A 146 -27.53 32.77 1.34
CA LEU A 146 -26.72 32.14 2.37
C LEU A 146 -27.52 31.79 3.64
N ARG A 147 -28.45 32.66 4.07
CA ARG A 147 -29.26 32.44 5.27
C ARG A 147 -30.41 31.49 5.03
N GLU A 148 -31.20 31.71 3.98
CA GLU A 148 -32.48 31.03 3.76
C GLU A 148 -32.30 29.73 2.96
N THR A 149 -31.45 29.73 1.92
CA THR A 149 -31.25 28.55 1.08
C THR A 149 -30.17 27.62 1.63
N ARG A 150 -29.08 28.19 2.16
CA ARG A 150 -27.99 27.42 2.77
C ARG A 150 -28.10 27.25 4.27
N GLY A 151 -29.03 27.94 4.94
CA GLY A 151 -29.25 27.77 6.39
C GLY A 151 -28.09 28.24 7.26
N LEU A 152 -27.20 29.12 6.76
CA LEU A 152 -25.99 29.52 7.48
C LEU A 152 -26.29 30.62 8.49
N SER A 153 -25.81 30.45 9.73
CA SER A 153 -25.89 31.45 10.79
C SER A 153 -24.85 32.56 10.62
N GLU A 154 -25.08 33.71 11.26
CA GLU A 154 -24.14 34.83 11.25
C GLU A 154 -22.75 34.45 11.74
N THR A 155 -22.67 33.59 12.76
CA THR A 155 -21.40 33.08 13.28
C THR A 155 -20.64 32.29 12.23
N THR A 156 -21.32 31.47 11.43
CA THR A 156 -20.70 30.71 10.34
C THR A 156 -20.27 31.62 9.19
N LEU A 157 -21.08 32.62 8.83
CA LEU A 157 -20.73 33.62 7.82
C LEU A 157 -19.45 34.38 8.21
N ASP A 158 -19.35 34.79 9.47
CA ASP A 158 -18.19 35.51 10.00
C ASP A 158 -16.97 34.61 10.16
N GLN A 159 -17.14 33.38 10.65
CA GLN A 159 -16.05 32.40 10.81
C GLN A 159 -15.36 32.11 9.48
N PHE A 160 -16.14 31.85 8.43
CA PHE A 160 -15.61 31.59 7.08
C PHE A 160 -15.30 32.86 6.29
N GLU A 161 -15.62 34.04 6.83
CA GLU A 161 -15.46 35.35 6.18
C GLU A 161 -16.14 35.42 4.81
N LEU A 162 -17.35 34.88 4.70
CA LEU A 162 -18.08 34.87 3.43
C LEU A 162 -18.37 36.31 2.97
N GLY A 163 -18.29 36.51 1.66
CA GLY A 163 -18.47 37.81 1.03
C GLY A 163 -19.31 37.74 -0.24
N TYR A 164 -19.42 38.88 -0.92
CA TYR A 164 -20.13 39.00 -2.18
C TYR A 164 -19.33 39.87 -3.15
N ALA A 165 -19.20 39.41 -4.39
CA ALA A 165 -18.71 40.21 -5.51
C ALA A 165 -19.92 40.81 -6.25
N PRO A 166 -20.11 42.14 -6.20
CA PRO A 166 -21.17 42.83 -6.93
C PRO A 166 -21.17 42.52 -8.43
N ASP A 167 -22.32 42.69 -9.08
CA ASP A 167 -22.45 42.61 -10.53
C ASP A 167 -21.90 43.89 -11.20
N GLN A 168 -20.58 44.06 -11.14
CA GLN A 168 -19.86 45.19 -11.72
C GLN A 168 -18.59 44.70 -12.39
N TRP A 169 -18.20 45.37 -13.48
CA TRP A 169 -17.02 44.97 -14.25
C TRP A 169 -15.69 45.36 -13.59
N ASP A 170 -15.67 46.38 -12.73
CA ASP A 170 -14.44 46.96 -12.20
C ASP A 170 -14.61 47.55 -10.78
N GLY A 171 -15.59 47.05 -10.02
CA GLY A 171 -15.91 47.55 -8.67
C GLY A 171 -14.78 47.31 -7.67
N LEU A 172 -14.24 46.09 -7.62
CA LEU A 172 -13.08 45.75 -6.78
C LEU A 172 -11.83 46.48 -7.29
N LEU A 173 -11.59 46.45 -8.60
CA LEU A 173 -10.46 47.13 -9.23
C LEU A 173 -10.41 48.62 -8.84
N LYS A 174 -11.51 49.35 -9.03
CA LYS A 174 -11.61 50.76 -8.66
C LYS A 174 -11.38 50.97 -7.17
N HIS A 175 -11.99 50.14 -6.32
CA HIS A 175 -11.81 50.27 -4.87
C HIS A 175 -10.33 50.09 -4.46
N LEU A 176 -9.68 49.00 -4.88
CA LEU A 176 -8.30 48.72 -4.52
C LEU A 176 -7.30 49.69 -5.15
N GLN A 177 -7.60 50.26 -6.31
CA GLN A 177 -6.76 51.29 -6.93
C GLN A 177 -6.92 52.65 -6.25
N GLN A 178 -8.16 53.11 -6.09
CA GLN A 178 -8.46 54.48 -5.69
C GLN A 178 -8.37 54.68 -4.17
N VAL A 179 -8.76 53.68 -3.39
CA VAL A 179 -8.76 53.75 -1.92
C VAL A 179 -7.45 53.22 -1.35
N GLU A 180 -7.00 52.07 -1.83
CA GLU A 180 -5.82 51.38 -1.26
C GLU A 180 -4.51 51.68 -2.01
N GLY A 181 -4.58 52.35 -3.17
CA GLY A 181 -3.40 52.72 -3.95
C GLY A 181 -2.66 51.54 -4.58
N LEU A 182 -3.32 50.40 -4.80
CA LEU A 182 -2.70 49.20 -5.35
C LEU A 182 -2.64 49.25 -6.89
N ALA A 183 -1.47 48.91 -7.44
CA ALA A 183 -1.27 48.85 -8.88
C ALA A 183 -2.05 47.68 -9.51
N PRO A 184 -2.71 47.86 -10.67
CA PRO A 184 -3.50 46.80 -11.30
C PRO A 184 -2.71 45.53 -11.64
N GLU A 185 -1.41 45.65 -11.94
CA GLU A 185 -0.52 44.52 -12.21
C GLU A 185 -0.34 43.62 -10.98
N LEU A 186 -0.35 44.21 -9.78
CA LEU A 186 -0.32 43.45 -8.52
C LEU A 186 -1.65 42.69 -8.32
N LEU A 187 -2.77 43.32 -8.67
CA LEU A 187 -4.10 42.70 -8.56
C LEU A 187 -4.28 41.55 -9.57
N GLU A 188 -3.71 41.70 -10.77
CA GLU A 188 -3.65 40.61 -11.76
C GLU A 188 -2.80 39.46 -11.23
N ALA A 189 -1.61 39.75 -10.70
CA ALA A 189 -0.73 38.74 -10.11
C ALA A 189 -1.35 38.03 -8.90
N ALA A 190 -2.24 38.70 -8.16
CA ALA A 190 -3.06 38.12 -7.09
C ALA A 190 -4.29 37.35 -7.61
N GLY A 191 -4.55 37.35 -8.92
CA GLY A 191 -5.69 36.68 -9.54
C GLY A 191 -7.03 37.35 -9.28
N LEU A 192 -7.05 38.61 -8.88
CA LEU A 192 -8.27 39.38 -8.56
C LEU A 192 -8.90 40.02 -9.80
N VAL A 193 -8.09 40.37 -10.79
CA VAL A 193 -8.52 41.01 -12.04
C VAL A 193 -7.95 40.28 -13.26
N VAL A 194 -8.57 40.51 -14.42
CA VAL A 194 -8.20 39.89 -15.70
C VAL A 194 -7.95 41.00 -16.73
N PRO A 195 -6.88 40.92 -17.53
CA PRO A 195 -6.64 41.89 -18.60
C PRO A 195 -7.70 41.77 -19.72
N ARG A 196 -8.07 42.89 -20.33
CA ARG A 196 -9.01 42.90 -21.46
C ARG A 196 -8.32 42.35 -22.73
N LYS A 197 -9.01 41.47 -23.47
CA LYS A 197 -8.51 40.98 -24.76
C LYS A 197 -8.58 42.12 -25.80
N GLY A 198 -7.43 42.56 -26.32
CA GLY A 198 -7.35 43.49 -27.45
C GLY A 198 -7.38 44.99 -27.10
N GLY A 199 -7.18 45.39 -25.85
CA GLY A 199 -7.14 46.80 -25.45
C GLY A 199 -6.40 47.03 -24.13
N ASN A 200 -6.39 48.28 -23.64
CA ASN A 200 -5.83 48.65 -22.34
C ASN A 200 -6.83 48.44 -21.20
N GLY A 201 -6.32 47.99 -20.05
CA GLY A 201 -7.07 47.93 -18.79
C GLY A 201 -7.48 46.52 -18.35
N PHE A 202 -8.08 46.47 -17.16
CA PHE A 202 -8.44 45.25 -16.44
C PHE A 202 -9.93 45.24 -16.11
N TYR A 203 -10.44 44.09 -15.71
CA TYR A 203 -11.78 43.93 -15.15
C TYR A 203 -11.76 42.88 -14.03
N ASP A 204 -12.70 42.98 -13.09
CA ASP A 204 -12.81 42.10 -11.94
C ASP A 204 -13.01 40.65 -12.37
N ARG A 205 -12.26 39.72 -11.79
CA ARG A 205 -12.43 38.28 -12.08
C ARG A 205 -13.78 37.76 -11.60
N PHE A 206 -14.17 38.13 -10.39
CA PHE A 206 -15.39 37.69 -9.74
C PHE A 206 -16.46 38.76 -9.87
N ARG A 207 -17.64 38.38 -10.35
CA ARG A 207 -18.79 39.26 -10.55
C ARG A 207 -20.06 38.49 -10.29
N HIS A 208 -21.01 39.12 -9.62
CA HIS A 208 -22.30 38.54 -9.22
C HIS A 208 -22.18 37.16 -8.57
N ARG A 209 -21.27 37.04 -7.60
CA ARG A 209 -20.90 35.76 -6.97
C ARG A 209 -20.80 35.89 -5.46
N VAL A 210 -21.29 34.87 -4.75
CA VAL A 210 -20.90 34.64 -3.35
C VAL A 210 -19.43 34.27 -3.33
N ILE A 211 -18.67 34.94 -2.49
CA ILE A 211 -17.22 34.76 -2.36
C ILE A 211 -16.91 33.95 -1.10
N VAL A 212 -16.10 32.91 -1.31
CA VAL A 212 -15.56 32.04 -0.27
C VAL A 212 -14.05 32.24 -0.24
N PRO A 213 -13.48 32.89 0.79
CA PRO A 213 -12.03 33.03 0.92
C PRO A 213 -11.34 31.66 1.09
N ILE A 214 -10.26 31.45 0.35
CA ILE A 214 -9.40 30.27 0.49
C ILE A 214 -8.16 30.68 1.28
N ARG A 215 -7.86 29.94 2.34
CA ARG A 215 -6.77 30.25 3.27
C ARG A 215 -5.66 29.20 3.18
N ASP A 216 -4.43 29.63 3.44
CA ASP A 216 -3.34 28.71 3.70
C ASP A 216 -3.43 28.14 5.14
N ARG A 217 -2.54 27.21 5.48
CA ARG A 217 -2.49 26.59 6.82
C ARG A 217 -2.28 27.59 7.97
N GLN A 218 -1.81 28.81 7.69
CA GLN A 218 -1.62 29.88 8.68
C GLN A 218 -2.86 30.78 8.79
N GLY A 219 -3.92 30.50 8.05
CA GLY A 219 -5.15 31.30 8.02
C GLY A 219 -5.07 32.52 7.12
N ARG A 220 -4.00 32.69 6.33
CA ARG A 220 -3.87 33.85 5.41
C ARG A 220 -4.65 33.59 4.13
N VAL A 221 -5.38 34.60 3.66
CA VAL A 221 -6.09 34.51 2.36
C VAL A 221 -5.06 34.40 1.23
N ILE A 222 -5.24 33.37 0.40
CA ILE A 222 -4.39 33.06 -0.76
C ILE A 222 -5.17 33.09 -2.07
N GLY A 223 -6.49 33.01 -2.03
CA GLY A 223 -7.35 33.07 -3.20
C GLY A 223 -8.83 33.03 -2.81
N PHE A 224 -9.70 32.88 -3.80
CA PHE A 224 -11.14 32.87 -3.60
C PHE A 224 -11.83 31.82 -4.48
N GLY A 225 -12.87 31.21 -3.93
CA GLY A 225 -13.93 30.53 -4.67
C GLY A 225 -15.12 31.46 -4.85
N GLY A 226 -15.78 31.40 -6.01
CA GLY A 226 -16.90 32.25 -6.37
C GLY A 226 -18.08 31.45 -6.89
N ARG A 227 -19.19 31.42 -6.16
CA ARG A 227 -20.43 30.73 -6.55
C ARG A 227 -21.39 31.70 -7.21
N SER A 228 -21.79 31.41 -8.45
CA SER A 228 -22.86 32.17 -9.14
C SER A 228 -24.22 31.99 -8.43
N LEU A 229 -24.98 33.08 -8.37
CA LEU A 229 -26.35 33.15 -7.85
C LEU A 229 -27.41 32.96 -8.94
N ASP A 230 -27.08 33.33 -10.18
CA ASP A 230 -27.98 33.40 -11.34
C ASP A 230 -27.85 32.19 -12.29
N GLY A 231 -26.99 31.23 -11.98
CA GLY A 231 -26.71 30.08 -12.86
C GLY A 231 -25.72 30.37 -14.00
N SER A 232 -25.04 31.52 -13.98
CA SER A 232 -23.97 31.82 -14.94
C SER A 232 -22.80 30.83 -14.86
N GLU A 233 -22.40 30.29 -16.01
CA GLU A 233 -21.27 29.36 -16.11
C GLU A 233 -19.91 30.09 -16.01
N PRO A 234 -18.91 29.51 -15.31
CA PRO A 234 -19.00 28.28 -14.54
C PRO A 234 -19.78 28.49 -13.23
N LYS A 235 -20.60 27.51 -12.82
CA LYS A 235 -21.32 27.51 -11.53
C LYS A 235 -20.42 27.87 -10.33
N TYR A 236 -19.21 27.31 -10.29
CA TYR A 236 -18.14 27.68 -9.36
C TYR A 236 -16.90 28.18 -10.13
N LEU A 237 -16.34 29.30 -9.69
CA LEU A 237 -15.12 29.89 -10.25
C LEU A 237 -14.06 30.00 -9.15
N ASN A 238 -12.90 29.39 -9.34
CA ASN A 238 -11.77 29.57 -8.43
C ASN A 238 -10.79 30.62 -8.96
N SER A 239 -10.01 31.23 -8.07
CA SER A 239 -8.79 31.95 -8.43
C SER A 239 -7.91 31.11 -9.37
N PRO A 240 -7.17 31.74 -10.30
CA PRO A 240 -6.17 31.05 -11.10
C PRO A 240 -5.00 30.63 -10.21
N GLU A 241 -4.10 29.79 -10.72
CA GLU A 241 -2.81 29.54 -10.07
C GLU A 241 -2.03 30.87 -9.93
N THR A 242 -1.48 31.14 -8.75
CA THR A 242 -0.67 32.34 -8.46
C THR A 242 0.55 31.94 -7.64
N GLU A 243 1.47 32.90 -7.40
CA GLU A 243 2.63 32.65 -6.54
C GLU A 243 2.24 32.22 -5.11
N VAL A 244 1.07 32.61 -4.63
CA VAL A 244 0.60 32.30 -3.26
C VAL A 244 -0.48 31.23 -3.21
N PHE A 245 -1.01 30.79 -4.35
CA PHE A 245 -2.10 29.84 -4.43
C PHE A 245 -1.89 28.80 -5.53
N GLU A 246 -1.78 27.55 -5.10
CA GLU A 246 -1.72 26.40 -6.00
C GLU A 246 -2.79 25.38 -5.60
N LYS A 247 -3.72 25.03 -6.51
CA LYS A 247 -4.88 24.20 -6.15
C LYS A 247 -4.48 22.83 -5.64
N GLY A 248 -3.50 22.19 -6.28
CA GLY A 248 -2.99 20.87 -5.90
C GLY A 248 -2.22 20.85 -4.58
N LYS A 249 -1.96 21.99 -3.95
CA LYS A 249 -1.22 22.12 -2.68
C LYS A 249 -2.07 22.56 -1.51
N HIS A 250 -3.30 22.99 -1.72
CA HIS A 250 -4.11 23.59 -0.65
C HIS A 250 -5.42 22.84 -0.51
N LEU A 251 -5.93 22.77 0.71
CA LEU A 251 -7.23 22.20 1.04
C LEU A 251 -8.06 23.29 1.69
N PHE A 252 -9.29 23.48 1.22
CA PHE A 252 -10.20 24.41 1.85
C PHE A 252 -10.55 23.92 3.27
N GLY A 253 -10.53 24.84 4.23
CA GLY A 253 -10.86 24.57 5.64
C GLY A 253 -9.75 23.93 6.46
N LEU A 254 -8.58 23.62 5.88
CA LEU A 254 -7.49 22.93 6.59
C LEU A 254 -6.94 23.74 7.78
N ASP A 255 -6.86 25.07 7.65
CA ASP A 255 -6.46 25.98 8.72
C ASP A 255 -7.36 25.84 9.96
N SER A 256 -8.67 25.74 9.73
CA SER A 256 -9.66 25.58 10.79
C SER A 256 -9.77 24.13 11.27
N ALA A 257 -9.58 23.15 10.38
CA ALA A 257 -9.77 21.74 10.67
C ALA A 257 -8.55 21.06 11.32
N SER A 258 -7.34 21.60 11.16
CA SER A 258 -6.09 20.93 11.57
C SER A 258 -6.10 20.48 13.05
N SER A 259 -6.64 21.30 13.95
CA SER A 259 -6.72 20.93 15.38
C SER A 259 -7.75 19.84 15.64
N ALA A 260 -8.89 19.87 14.96
CA ALA A 260 -9.94 18.85 15.09
C ALA A 260 -9.48 17.52 14.47
N ILE A 261 -8.82 17.55 13.31
CA ILE A 261 -8.22 16.37 12.67
C ILE A 261 -7.24 15.68 13.63
N ARG A 262 -6.41 16.45 14.35
CA ARG A 262 -5.48 15.90 15.33
C ARG A 262 -6.18 15.30 16.53
N LYS A 263 -7.19 15.98 17.06
CA LYS A 263 -7.96 15.54 18.23
C LYS A 263 -8.73 14.25 17.93
N ASP A 264 -9.40 14.21 16.79
CA ASP A 264 -10.25 13.09 16.38
C ASP A 264 -9.44 11.99 15.66
N ASP A 265 -8.18 12.28 15.36
CA ASP A 265 -7.26 11.47 14.58
C ASP A 265 -7.89 10.96 13.28
N ARG A 266 -8.59 11.85 12.58
CA ARG A 266 -9.36 11.58 11.36
C ARG A 266 -9.64 12.85 10.58
N ALA A 267 -9.34 12.85 9.29
CA ALA A 267 -9.76 13.89 8.35
C ALA A 267 -10.94 13.43 7.50
N VAL A 268 -11.93 14.30 7.30
CA VAL A 268 -13.05 14.06 6.37
C VAL A 268 -12.83 14.94 5.13
N VAL A 269 -12.77 14.32 3.96
CA VAL A 269 -12.52 15.03 2.70
C VAL A 269 -13.79 15.00 1.85
N VAL A 270 -14.34 16.18 1.56
CA VAL A 270 -15.55 16.39 0.76
C VAL A 270 -15.22 17.15 -0.52
N GLU A 271 -16.16 17.30 -1.46
CA GLU A 271 -15.90 17.91 -2.76
C GLU A 271 -15.93 19.44 -2.75
N GLY A 272 -16.88 20.03 -2.01
CA GLY A 272 -17.21 21.44 -2.12
C GLY A 272 -16.94 22.27 -0.87
N TYR A 273 -16.87 23.59 -1.07
CA TYR A 273 -16.75 24.57 0.02
C TYR A 273 -17.95 24.53 0.97
N PHE A 274 -19.15 24.44 0.39
CA PHE A 274 -20.38 24.49 1.17
C PHE A 274 -20.57 23.23 2.00
N ASP A 275 -20.06 22.07 1.56
CA ASP A 275 -20.07 20.84 2.34
C ASP A 275 -19.20 20.99 3.60
N VAL A 276 -17.98 21.54 3.45
CA VAL A 276 -17.11 21.86 4.59
C VAL A 276 -17.78 22.87 5.52
N ILE A 277 -18.35 23.95 4.98
CA ILE A 277 -18.99 24.99 5.80
C ILE A 277 -20.19 24.41 6.57
N ALA A 278 -21.03 23.59 5.91
CA ALA A 278 -22.18 22.93 6.53
C ALA A 278 -21.74 21.95 7.63
N LEU A 279 -20.72 21.13 7.36
CA LEU A 279 -20.16 20.20 8.34
C LEU A 279 -19.59 20.92 9.56
N HIS A 280 -18.83 22.00 9.35
CA HIS A 280 -18.29 22.80 10.46
C HIS A 280 -19.40 23.48 11.26
N ALA A 281 -20.44 24.00 10.59
CA ALA A 281 -21.62 24.58 11.26
C ALA A 281 -22.37 23.53 12.09
N ALA A 282 -22.38 22.27 11.66
CA ALA A 282 -22.94 21.12 12.38
C ALA A 282 -21.97 20.56 13.47
N GLY A 283 -20.79 21.16 13.65
CA GLY A 283 -19.79 20.74 14.63
C GLY A 283 -18.92 19.55 14.21
N VAL A 284 -18.93 19.18 12.93
CA VAL A 284 -17.99 18.23 12.32
C VAL A 284 -16.82 19.03 11.74
N THR A 285 -15.96 19.53 12.62
CA THR A 285 -14.92 20.52 12.29
C THR A 285 -13.64 19.92 11.73
N ASN A 286 -13.56 18.60 11.58
CA ASN A 286 -12.42 17.90 10.97
C ASN A 286 -12.59 17.69 9.44
N ALA A 287 -13.51 18.42 8.81
CA ALA A 287 -13.79 18.36 7.39
C ALA A 287 -12.95 19.37 6.56
N VAL A 288 -12.54 18.97 5.36
CA VAL A 288 -11.79 19.75 4.38
C VAL A 288 -12.27 19.44 2.95
N ALA A 289 -11.98 20.31 1.98
CA ALA A 289 -12.33 20.05 0.57
C ALA A 289 -11.16 20.29 -0.39
N SER A 290 -11.16 19.55 -1.50
CA SER A 290 -10.29 19.84 -2.64
C SER A 290 -10.83 21.04 -3.43
N LEU A 291 -9.93 21.78 -4.10
CA LEU A 291 -10.25 23.07 -4.73
C LEU A 291 -10.74 22.93 -6.17
N GLY A 292 -11.71 22.04 -6.40
CA GLY A 292 -12.24 21.71 -7.73
C GLY A 292 -11.28 20.87 -8.58
N THR A 293 -10.40 20.11 -7.94
CA THR A 293 -9.49 19.16 -8.58
C THR A 293 -9.58 17.80 -7.88
N ALA A 294 -9.08 16.75 -8.52
CA ALA A 294 -8.84 15.49 -7.81
C ALA A 294 -7.90 15.73 -6.61
N LEU A 295 -8.11 14.98 -5.53
CA LEU A 295 -7.29 15.04 -4.33
C LEU A 295 -5.86 14.58 -4.67
N SER A 296 -4.87 15.43 -4.43
CA SER A 296 -3.46 15.17 -4.78
C SER A 296 -2.70 14.47 -3.65
N SER A 297 -1.61 13.79 -4.00
CA SER A 297 -0.65 13.24 -3.02
C SER A 297 -0.09 14.30 -2.05
N GLN A 298 0.10 15.55 -2.49
CA GLN A 298 0.56 16.65 -1.63
C GLN A 298 -0.49 17.08 -0.61
N GLN A 299 -1.76 17.13 -1.00
CA GLN A 299 -2.88 17.41 -0.10
C GLN A 299 -3.03 16.28 0.93
N ILE A 300 -2.92 15.02 0.50
CA ILE A 300 -3.01 13.86 1.40
C ILE A 300 -1.86 13.85 2.40
N THR A 301 -0.64 14.17 1.95
CA THR A 301 0.52 14.28 2.86
C THR A 301 0.28 15.32 3.95
N GLN A 302 -0.38 16.45 3.65
CA GLN A 302 -0.73 17.45 4.65
C GLN A 302 -1.74 16.94 5.68
N LEU A 303 -2.74 16.17 5.24
CA LEU A 303 -3.70 15.54 6.14
C LEU A 303 -3.04 14.50 7.05
N CYS A 304 -2.15 13.68 6.51
CA CYS A 304 -1.36 12.72 7.27
C CYS A 304 -0.46 13.34 8.34
N ARG A 305 -0.09 14.63 8.24
CA ARG A 305 0.62 15.33 9.34
C ARG A 305 -0.28 15.79 10.47
N CYS A 306 -1.57 15.89 10.18
CA CYS A 306 -2.54 16.34 11.17
C CYS A 306 -3.10 15.16 11.96
N SER A 307 -2.92 13.91 11.50
CA SER A 307 -3.44 12.69 12.11
C SER A 307 -2.32 11.66 12.31
N ASP A 308 -2.11 11.23 13.55
CA ASP A 308 -1.09 10.23 13.90
C ASP A 308 -1.42 8.84 13.33
N GLY A 309 -2.69 8.45 13.39
CA GLY A 309 -3.22 7.23 12.77
C GLY A 309 -3.40 7.33 11.26
N LYS A 310 -3.25 8.54 10.70
CA LYS A 310 -3.36 8.85 9.26
C LYS A 310 -4.67 8.31 8.67
N ARG A 311 -5.78 8.60 9.34
CA ARG A 311 -7.12 8.16 8.92
C ARG A 311 -7.76 9.25 8.07
N ILE A 312 -8.14 8.88 6.85
CA ILE A 312 -8.82 9.77 5.90
C ILE A 312 -10.13 9.10 5.48
N VAL A 313 -11.24 9.82 5.62
CA VAL A 313 -12.55 9.42 5.11
C VAL A 313 -12.89 10.31 3.91
N LEU A 314 -13.06 9.72 2.75
CA LEU A 314 -13.58 10.40 1.57
C LEU A 314 -15.11 10.37 1.64
N ASN A 315 -15.76 11.53 1.58
CA ASN A 315 -17.20 11.63 1.46
C ASN A 315 -17.55 12.54 0.27
N PHE A 316 -17.49 11.92 -0.90
CA PHE A 316 -17.78 12.54 -2.19
C PHE A 316 -19.23 12.25 -2.60
N ASP A 317 -19.69 12.97 -3.62
CA ASP A 317 -21.08 12.89 -4.07
C ASP A 317 -21.43 11.46 -4.50
N ALA A 318 -22.66 11.03 -4.25
CA ALA A 318 -23.15 9.68 -4.59
C ALA A 318 -23.36 9.46 -6.10
N ASP A 319 -22.93 10.39 -6.95
CA ASP A 319 -23.10 10.32 -8.40
C ASP A 319 -21.90 9.70 -9.12
N GLY A 320 -22.03 9.48 -10.43
CA GLY A 320 -20.94 8.92 -11.22
C GLY A 320 -19.66 9.78 -11.22
N ALA A 321 -19.76 11.10 -11.00
CA ALA A 321 -18.60 11.98 -10.91
C ALA A 321 -17.87 11.82 -9.57
N GLY A 322 -18.60 11.74 -8.46
CA GLY A 322 -18.05 11.49 -7.13
C GLY A 322 -17.41 10.10 -7.02
N VAL A 323 -18.03 9.05 -7.59
CA VAL A 323 -17.41 7.71 -7.70
C VAL A 323 -16.09 7.75 -8.47
N ARG A 324 -16.02 8.52 -9.57
CA ARG A 324 -14.76 8.72 -10.31
C ARG A 324 -13.74 9.54 -9.53
N ALA A 325 -14.18 10.52 -8.75
CA ALA A 325 -13.30 11.30 -7.88
C ALA A 325 -12.70 10.43 -6.77
N ALA A 326 -13.51 9.57 -6.14
CA ALA A 326 -13.08 8.64 -5.10
C ALA A 326 -12.05 7.65 -5.64
N ASN A 327 -12.33 7.02 -6.79
CA ASN A 327 -11.38 6.10 -7.44
C ASN A 327 -10.06 6.77 -7.82
N ARG A 328 -10.08 8.04 -8.27
CA ARG A 328 -8.85 8.80 -8.53
C ARG A 328 -8.06 9.05 -7.25
N ALA A 329 -8.74 9.50 -6.19
CA ALA A 329 -8.11 9.72 -4.89
C ALA A 329 -7.51 8.43 -4.30
N ILE A 330 -8.21 7.30 -4.42
CA ILE A 330 -7.69 5.97 -4.06
C ILE A 330 -6.42 5.66 -4.85
N GLY A 331 -6.42 5.86 -6.17
CA GLY A 331 -5.25 5.60 -7.02
C GLY A 331 -3.99 6.38 -6.61
N GLU A 332 -4.13 7.63 -6.15
CA GLU A 332 -3.01 8.45 -5.69
C GLU A 332 -2.33 7.91 -4.42
N VAL A 333 -3.03 7.13 -3.61
CA VAL A 333 -2.54 6.64 -2.30
C VAL A 333 -2.64 5.13 -2.10
N GLU A 334 -3.02 4.40 -3.14
CA GLU A 334 -3.23 2.96 -3.11
C GLU A 334 -2.03 2.25 -2.48
N GLN A 335 -0.81 2.60 -2.88
CA GLN A 335 0.42 2.02 -2.33
C GLN A 335 0.60 2.31 -0.83
N LEU A 336 0.29 3.53 -0.38
CA LEU A 336 0.39 3.90 1.04
C LEU A 336 -0.65 3.14 1.87
N ALA A 337 -1.86 2.97 1.34
CA ALA A 337 -2.93 2.23 1.98
C ALA A 337 -2.60 0.74 2.08
N LEU A 338 -2.15 0.13 0.97
CA LEU A 338 -1.76 -1.29 0.91
C LEU A 338 -0.61 -1.65 1.87
N GLN A 339 0.28 -0.71 2.15
CA GLN A 339 1.40 -0.88 3.09
C GLN A 339 1.02 -0.60 4.57
N GLY A 340 -0.25 -0.28 4.85
CA GLY A 340 -0.70 0.10 6.19
C GLY A 340 -0.01 1.37 6.71
N GLN A 341 0.30 2.31 5.81
CA GLN A 341 0.83 3.64 6.13
C GLN A 341 -0.25 4.72 6.13
N LEU A 342 -1.41 4.45 5.53
CA LEU A 342 -2.57 5.31 5.46
C LEU A 342 -3.82 4.43 5.63
N GLU A 343 -4.75 4.84 6.47
CA GLU A 343 -6.06 4.20 6.54
C GLU A 343 -7.07 5.05 5.76
N LEU A 344 -7.48 4.56 4.60
CA LEU A 344 -8.43 5.24 3.73
C LEU A 344 -9.80 4.56 3.82
N ARG A 345 -10.83 5.36 4.05
CA ARG A 345 -12.24 4.94 4.07
C ARG A 345 -13.04 5.77 3.08
N VAL A 346 -14.15 5.21 2.61
CA VAL A 346 -15.07 5.90 1.71
C VAL A 346 -16.46 5.87 2.32
N LEU A 347 -16.98 7.03 2.67
CA LEU A 347 -18.34 7.20 3.18
C LEU A 347 -19.29 7.51 2.02
N HIS A 348 -20.27 6.64 1.82
CA HIS A 348 -21.44 6.89 0.99
C HIS A 348 -22.62 7.29 1.87
N LEU A 349 -23.29 8.39 1.55
CA LEU A 349 -24.47 8.84 2.29
C LEU A 349 -25.71 8.05 1.82
N PRO A 350 -26.59 7.60 2.73
CA PRO A 350 -27.77 6.82 2.36
C PRO A 350 -28.87 7.67 1.72
N SER A 351 -28.84 8.98 1.93
CA SER A 351 -29.77 10.00 1.44
C SER A 351 -29.01 11.30 1.20
N GLY A 352 -29.62 12.23 0.45
CA GLY A 352 -28.96 13.47 0.04
C GLY A 352 -27.86 13.27 -1.01
N LYS A 353 -27.57 14.30 -1.80
CA LYS A 353 -26.51 14.22 -2.82
C LYS A 353 -25.12 14.46 -2.25
N ASP A 354 -25.04 15.37 -1.30
CA ASP A 354 -23.82 15.87 -0.68
C ASP A 354 -24.04 16.05 0.85
N PRO A 355 -22.97 16.34 1.63
CA PRO A 355 -23.10 16.56 3.07
C PRO A 355 -24.00 17.74 3.45
N ASP A 356 -24.06 18.81 2.63
CA ASP A 356 -24.96 19.95 2.88
C ASP A 356 -26.43 19.54 2.79
N GLU A 357 -26.82 18.79 1.75
CA GLU A 357 -28.18 18.25 1.60
C GLU A 357 -28.51 17.24 2.71
N PHE A 358 -27.59 16.32 3.04
CA PHE A 358 -27.81 15.33 4.09
C PHE A 358 -28.07 15.97 5.46
N LEU A 359 -27.31 17.01 5.83
CA LEU A 359 -27.46 17.70 7.12
C LEU A 359 -28.74 18.53 7.25
N LYS A 360 -29.48 18.77 6.16
CA LYS A 360 -30.81 19.42 6.22
C LYS A 360 -31.89 18.45 6.66
N GLU A 361 -31.73 17.18 6.35
CA GLU A 361 -32.69 16.11 6.67
C GLU A 361 -32.28 15.34 7.94
N HIS A 362 -30.98 15.26 8.22
CA HIS A 362 -30.39 14.45 9.28
C HIS A 362 -29.50 15.26 10.22
N GLY A 363 -29.31 14.77 11.44
CA GLY A 363 -28.49 15.45 12.44
C GLY A 363 -26.99 15.19 12.30
N ALA A 364 -26.18 16.04 12.92
CA ALA A 364 -24.73 15.83 13.03
C ALA A 364 -24.35 14.52 13.77
N GLY A 365 -25.23 14.00 14.62
CA GLY A 365 -25.06 12.69 15.28
C GLY A 365 -25.10 11.55 14.27
N ASP A 366 -26.08 11.57 13.37
CA ASP A 366 -26.23 10.56 12.30
C ASP A 366 -25.03 10.57 11.37
N TYR A 367 -24.57 11.76 10.98
CA TYR A 367 -23.36 11.90 10.15
C TYR A 367 -22.11 11.31 10.82
N ARG A 368 -21.92 11.54 12.14
CA ARG A 368 -20.80 10.96 12.89
C ARG A 368 -20.90 9.44 12.98
N ALA A 369 -22.10 8.89 13.20
CA ALA A 369 -22.31 7.44 13.19
C ALA A 369 -21.94 6.83 11.84
N LEU A 370 -22.30 7.49 10.73
CA LEU A 370 -21.91 7.09 9.39
C LEU A 370 -20.40 7.16 9.17
N LEU A 371 -19.72 8.21 9.66
CA LEU A 371 -18.24 8.30 9.60
C LEU A 371 -17.56 7.15 10.34
N ASP A 372 -18.12 6.70 11.47
CA ASP A 372 -17.57 5.60 12.27
C ASP A 372 -17.80 4.24 11.61
N GLN A 373 -18.87 4.10 10.83
CA GLN A 373 -19.21 2.90 10.05
C GLN A 373 -18.64 2.91 8.62
N ALA A 374 -18.00 4.00 8.19
CA ALA A 374 -17.52 4.15 6.82
C ALA A 374 -16.59 2.98 6.43
N PRO A 375 -16.89 2.24 5.35
CA PRO A 375 -16.09 1.08 4.96
C PRO A 375 -14.67 1.48 4.55
N LEU A 376 -13.74 0.52 4.64
CA LEU A 376 -12.43 0.69 4.02
C LEU A 376 -12.59 0.85 2.51
N TRP A 377 -11.67 1.57 1.88
CA TRP A 377 -11.71 1.83 0.44
C TRP A 377 -11.83 0.55 -0.42
N LEU A 378 -11.26 -0.56 0.05
CA LEU A 378 -11.27 -1.83 -0.65
C LEU A 378 -12.64 -2.52 -0.57
N ASP A 379 -13.27 -2.52 0.61
CA ASP A 379 -14.67 -2.98 0.77
C ASP A 379 -15.62 -2.17 -0.11
N TRP A 380 -15.43 -0.84 -0.15
CA TRP A 380 -16.21 0.03 -1.01
C TRP A 380 -16.01 -0.29 -2.50
N GLN A 381 -14.76 -0.50 -2.97
CA GLN A 381 -14.51 -0.87 -4.37
C GLN A 381 -15.08 -2.24 -4.75
N ILE A 382 -15.06 -3.20 -3.83
CA ILE A 382 -15.71 -4.51 -4.03
C ILE A 382 -17.20 -4.32 -4.23
N GLU A 383 -17.85 -3.51 -3.38
CA GLU A 383 -19.28 -3.24 -3.51
C GLU A 383 -19.60 -2.54 -4.85
N GLN A 384 -18.83 -1.54 -5.23
CA GLN A 384 -18.98 -0.83 -6.51
C GLN A 384 -18.84 -1.75 -7.74
N VAL A 385 -18.00 -2.79 -7.67
CA VAL A 385 -17.88 -3.78 -8.75
C VAL A 385 -19.13 -4.66 -8.84
N LEU A 386 -19.78 -4.95 -7.72
CA LEU A 386 -20.96 -5.82 -7.63
C LEU A 386 -22.27 -5.07 -7.86
N GLU A 387 -22.31 -3.79 -7.54
CA GLU A 387 -23.51 -2.94 -7.59
C GLU A 387 -24.15 -2.91 -8.99
N GLY A 388 -25.48 -3.06 -9.04
CA GLY A 388 -26.25 -3.04 -10.28
C GLY A 388 -26.05 -4.23 -11.21
N ARG A 389 -25.28 -5.26 -10.80
CA ARG A 389 -25.04 -6.47 -11.60
C ARG A 389 -25.87 -7.65 -11.13
N ASP A 390 -26.40 -8.38 -12.11
CA ASP A 390 -27.11 -9.64 -11.91
C ASP A 390 -26.11 -10.80 -12.03
N LEU A 391 -25.63 -11.28 -10.87
CA LEU A 391 -24.65 -12.36 -10.81
C LEU A 391 -25.19 -13.72 -11.29
N SER A 392 -26.49 -13.85 -11.55
CA SER A 392 -27.08 -15.03 -12.20
C SER A 392 -26.76 -15.11 -13.70
N LYS A 393 -26.39 -13.98 -14.32
CA LYS A 393 -26.06 -13.91 -15.74
C LYS A 393 -24.57 -14.13 -15.96
N ALA A 394 -24.23 -15.11 -16.79
CA ALA A 394 -22.85 -15.55 -17.01
C ALA A 394 -21.91 -14.41 -17.46
N ASP A 395 -22.37 -13.52 -18.35
CA ASP A 395 -21.56 -12.40 -18.85
C ASP A 395 -21.28 -11.35 -17.76
N GLN A 396 -22.27 -11.07 -16.91
CA GLN A 396 -22.12 -10.14 -15.79
C GLN A 396 -21.26 -10.73 -14.68
N PHE A 397 -21.48 -12.01 -14.35
CA PHE A 397 -20.66 -12.76 -13.40
C PHE A 397 -19.20 -12.75 -13.81
N GLN A 398 -18.89 -13.12 -15.07
CA GLN A 398 -17.52 -13.14 -15.59
C GLN A 398 -16.86 -11.76 -15.52
N ARG A 399 -17.58 -10.69 -15.87
CA ARG A 399 -17.05 -9.31 -15.77
C ARG A 399 -16.79 -8.89 -14.32
N SER A 400 -17.62 -9.33 -13.38
CA SER A 400 -17.42 -9.06 -11.94
C SER A 400 -16.20 -9.78 -11.42
N VAL A 401 -16.09 -11.09 -11.71
CA VAL A 401 -14.91 -11.90 -11.35
C VAL A 401 -13.63 -11.27 -11.91
N ALA A 402 -13.60 -10.91 -13.20
CA ALA A 402 -12.41 -10.31 -13.81
C ALA A 402 -11.99 -8.99 -13.12
N SER A 403 -12.96 -8.14 -12.76
CA SER A 403 -12.70 -6.86 -12.08
C SER A 403 -12.21 -7.08 -10.64
N LEU A 404 -12.80 -8.04 -9.92
CA LEU A 404 -12.41 -8.41 -8.55
C LEU A 404 -11.04 -9.06 -8.53
N VAL A 405 -10.73 -9.94 -9.48
CA VAL A 405 -9.40 -10.55 -9.62
C VAL A 405 -8.33 -9.48 -9.84
N ALA A 406 -8.60 -8.49 -10.71
CA ALA A 406 -7.68 -7.37 -10.93
C ALA A 406 -7.47 -6.52 -9.68
N LEU A 407 -8.53 -6.29 -8.89
CA LEU A 407 -8.48 -5.55 -7.63
C LEU A 407 -7.69 -6.30 -6.55
N LEU A 408 -8.05 -7.56 -6.28
CA LEU A 408 -7.40 -8.43 -5.31
C LEU A 408 -5.94 -8.75 -5.70
N GLY A 409 -5.62 -8.70 -7.00
CA GLY A 409 -4.27 -8.90 -7.54
C GLY A 409 -3.27 -7.84 -7.09
N LYS A 410 -3.75 -6.65 -6.70
CA LYS A 410 -2.93 -5.58 -6.16
C LYS A 410 -2.48 -5.84 -4.72
N LEU A 411 -3.19 -6.71 -3.99
CA LEU A 411 -2.86 -7.01 -2.59
C LEU A 411 -1.63 -7.93 -2.52
N PRO A 412 -0.67 -7.63 -1.62
CA PRO A 412 0.45 -8.54 -1.39
C PRO A 412 -0.06 -9.88 -0.85
N GLN A 413 0.71 -10.95 -1.07
CA GLN A 413 0.43 -12.27 -0.48
C GLN A 413 0.47 -12.17 1.05
N SER A 414 -0.70 -12.03 1.66
CA SER A 414 -0.89 -11.65 3.05
C SER A 414 -2.20 -12.22 3.60
N ALA A 415 -2.36 -12.19 4.91
CA ALA A 415 -3.62 -12.55 5.57
C ALA A 415 -4.79 -11.67 5.08
N ILE A 416 -4.54 -10.39 4.82
CA ILE A 416 -5.53 -9.44 4.28
C ILE A 416 -6.02 -9.90 2.90
N ARG A 417 -5.11 -10.29 1.99
CA ARG A 417 -5.50 -10.84 0.69
C ARG A 417 -6.35 -12.10 0.83
N THR A 418 -5.97 -12.99 1.74
CA THR A 418 -6.74 -14.22 2.02
C THR A 418 -8.14 -13.88 2.52
N HIS A 419 -8.26 -12.95 3.47
CA HIS A 419 -9.54 -12.48 4.00
C HIS A 419 -10.45 -11.92 2.90
N TYR A 420 -9.95 -11.02 2.05
CA TYR A 420 -10.74 -10.44 0.97
C TYR A 420 -11.09 -11.45 -0.13
N ILE A 421 -10.23 -12.42 -0.43
CA ILE A 421 -10.59 -13.50 -1.37
C ILE A 421 -11.77 -14.31 -0.84
N GLN A 422 -11.74 -14.68 0.44
CA GLN A 422 -12.84 -15.40 1.09
C GLN A 422 -14.14 -14.58 1.07
N GLN A 423 -14.08 -13.31 1.49
CA GLN A 423 -15.24 -12.42 1.51
C GLN A 423 -15.84 -12.23 0.11
N VAL A 424 -15.01 -12.09 -0.92
CA VAL A 424 -15.46 -11.98 -2.32
C VAL A 424 -16.09 -13.29 -2.80
N ALA A 425 -15.51 -14.43 -2.47
CA ALA A 425 -16.07 -15.74 -2.81
C ALA A 425 -17.45 -15.96 -2.18
N GLU A 426 -17.61 -15.60 -0.90
CA GLU A 426 -18.87 -15.63 -0.18
C GLU A 426 -19.93 -14.75 -0.87
N ARG A 427 -19.59 -13.51 -1.22
CA ARG A 427 -20.48 -12.59 -1.96
C ARG A 427 -20.88 -13.12 -3.33
N LEU A 428 -19.93 -13.63 -4.11
CA LEU A 428 -20.19 -14.18 -5.46
C LEU A 428 -21.03 -15.47 -5.42
N SER A 429 -20.93 -16.25 -4.34
CA SER A 429 -21.69 -17.49 -4.18
C SER A 429 -23.19 -17.30 -3.89
N GLY A 430 -23.61 -16.08 -3.53
CA GLY A 430 -24.98 -15.82 -3.09
C GLY A 430 -25.38 -16.60 -1.82
N GLY A 431 -24.41 -16.93 -0.96
CA GLY A 431 -24.64 -17.69 0.28
C GLY A 431 -24.56 -19.21 0.15
N GLN A 432 -24.24 -19.74 -1.03
CA GLN A 432 -24.06 -21.18 -1.25
C GLN A 432 -22.66 -21.63 -0.79
N GLY A 433 -22.56 -22.22 0.41
CA GLY A 433 -21.27 -22.55 1.02
C GLY A 433 -20.33 -23.42 0.18
N ARG A 434 -20.84 -24.43 -0.56
CA ARG A 434 -20.01 -25.27 -1.44
C ARG A 434 -19.45 -24.49 -2.64
N LEU A 435 -20.27 -23.60 -3.21
CA LEU A 435 -19.86 -22.74 -4.32
C LEU A 435 -18.86 -21.68 -3.85
N ALA A 436 -19.03 -21.14 -2.63
CA ALA A 436 -18.08 -20.22 -2.04
C ALA A 436 -16.68 -20.83 -1.93
N LEU A 437 -16.55 -22.08 -1.46
CA LEU A 437 -15.26 -22.77 -1.38
C LEU A 437 -14.61 -22.98 -2.76
N GLN A 438 -15.41 -23.32 -3.78
CA GLN A 438 -14.92 -23.48 -5.16
C GLN A 438 -14.44 -22.14 -5.73
N LEU A 439 -15.25 -21.08 -5.58
CA LEU A 439 -14.91 -19.74 -6.04
C LEU A 439 -13.69 -19.18 -5.29
N GLU A 440 -13.53 -19.50 -4.02
CA GLU A 440 -12.35 -19.10 -3.25
C GLU A 440 -11.07 -19.70 -3.87
N ASP A 441 -11.06 -21.00 -4.19
CA ASP A 441 -9.90 -21.63 -4.83
C ASP A 441 -9.66 -21.07 -6.25
N ASP A 442 -10.71 -20.92 -7.05
CA ASP A 442 -10.63 -20.33 -8.39
C ASP A 442 -10.05 -18.90 -8.34
N LEU A 443 -10.53 -18.07 -7.41
CA LEU A 443 -9.99 -16.72 -7.19
C LEU A 443 -8.55 -16.78 -6.70
N ARG A 444 -8.19 -17.68 -5.79
CA ARG A 444 -6.79 -17.84 -5.34
C ARG A 444 -5.86 -18.13 -6.52
N GLN A 445 -6.27 -19.02 -7.43
CA GLN A 445 -5.51 -19.36 -8.64
C GLN A 445 -5.43 -18.18 -9.62
N GLN A 446 -6.54 -17.53 -9.93
CA GLN A 446 -6.60 -16.41 -10.88
C GLN A 446 -5.83 -15.17 -10.38
N VAL A 447 -5.94 -14.83 -9.10
CA VAL A 447 -5.21 -13.71 -8.48
C VAL A 447 -3.71 -14.04 -8.36
N GLN A 448 -3.30 -15.31 -8.36
CA GLN A 448 -1.88 -15.69 -8.49
C GLN A 448 -1.38 -15.53 -9.93
N GLY A 449 -2.24 -15.77 -10.92
CA GLY A 449 -1.96 -15.59 -12.36
C GLY A 449 -1.85 -14.13 -12.80
N GLN A 450 -2.56 -13.21 -12.15
CA GLN A 450 -2.43 -11.76 -12.35
C GLN A 450 -1.20 -11.20 -11.63
N ARG A 451 0.00 -11.54 -12.13
CA ARG A 451 1.18 -10.72 -11.85
C ARG A 451 0.97 -9.34 -12.48
N TRP A 452 1.15 -8.29 -11.67
CA TRP A 452 1.18 -6.88 -12.06
C TRP A 452 1.92 -6.65 -13.40
N HIS A 453 1.17 -6.46 -14.49
CA HIS A 453 1.67 -6.11 -15.82
C HIS A 453 1.97 -4.61 -15.91
N GLY A 454 2.86 -4.13 -15.05
CA GLY A 454 3.32 -2.75 -15.00
C GLY A 454 4.84 -2.68 -14.89
N ARG A 455 5.55 -3.27 -15.86
CA ARG A 455 6.92 -2.87 -16.27
C ARG A 455 7.25 -3.53 -17.62
N SER A 456 7.96 -2.76 -18.43
CA SER A 456 8.20 -2.97 -19.86
C SER A 456 8.77 -4.36 -20.21
N THR A 457 8.22 -4.95 -21.27
CA THR A 457 8.76 -6.11 -22.01
C THR A 457 10.05 -5.80 -22.77
N ARG A 458 10.81 -4.77 -22.38
CA ARG A 458 12.05 -4.42 -23.07
C ARG A 458 13.32 -4.84 -22.36
N HIS A 459 13.25 -5.27 -21.10
CA HIS A 459 14.35 -5.94 -20.40
C HIS A 459 13.81 -7.12 -19.60
N GLU A 460 13.56 -8.26 -20.27
CA GLU A 460 13.73 -9.55 -19.60
C GLU A 460 15.19 -9.62 -19.14
N LYS A 461 15.42 -9.28 -17.87
CA LYS A 461 16.63 -9.72 -17.18
C LYS A 461 16.51 -11.24 -17.05
N ALA A 462 17.58 -11.96 -17.41
CA ALA A 462 17.72 -13.39 -17.15
C ALA A 462 17.20 -13.71 -15.74
N GLY A 463 16.28 -14.69 -15.68
CA GLY A 463 15.20 -14.74 -14.70
C GLY A 463 15.62 -14.83 -13.23
N GLU A 464 14.76 -14.32 -12.36
CA GLU A 464 14.65 -14.88 -11.02
C GLU A 464 14.22 -16.35 -11.17
N ALA A 465 15.19 -17.26 -11.19
CA ALA A 465 14.96 -18.70 -11.21
C ALA A 465 13.90 -19.08 -10.16
N SER A 466 13.00 -20.00 -10.50
CA SER A 466 11.97 -20.46 -9.56
C SER A 466 12.61 -20.99 -8.28
N GLN A 467 11.92 -20.95 -7.14
CA GLN A 467 12.49 -21.47 -5.87
C GLN A 467 12.93 -22.94 -6.01
N ARG A 468 12.20 -23.73 -6.79
CA ARG A 468 12.56 -25.12 -7.10
C ARG A 468 13.83 -25.20 -7.96
N GLU A 469 13.93 -24.39 -9.01
CA GLU A 469 15.11 -24.31 -9.87
C GLU A 469 16.37 -23.95 -9.08
N ARG A 470 16.27 -22.98 -8.17
CA ARG A 470 17.37 -22.62 -7.26
C ARG A 470 17.76 -23.78 -6.34
N SER A 471 16.77 -24.49 -5.79
CA SER A 471 17.01 -25.63 -4.88
C SER A 471 17.70 -26.79 -5.58
N GLU A 472 17.23 -27.13 -6.78
CA GLU A 472 17.82 -28.21 -7.59
C GLU A 472 19.23 -27.84 -8.05
N ALA A 473 19.42 -26.59 -8.50
CA ALA A 473 20.73 -26.05 -8.86
C ALA A 473 21.72 -26.07 -7.68
N GLU A 474 21.28 -25.71 -6.48
CA GLU A 474 22.11 -25.71 -5.28
C GLU A 474 22.55 -27.12 -4.87
N ILE A 475 21.65 -28.11 -4.92
CA ILE A 475 22.00 -29.52 -4.69
C ILE A 475 23.04 -29.99 -5.72
N LEU A 476 22.85 -29.67 -7.00
CA LEU A 476 23.79 -30.04 -8.06
C LEU A 476 25.15 -29.35 -7.91
N LEU A 477 25.16 -28.07 -7.51
CA LEU A 477 26.40 -27.34 -7.20
C LEU A 477 27.15 -27.98 -6.04
N LEU A 478 26.46 -28.31 -4.94
CA LEU A 478 27.03 -29.01 -3.80
C LEU A 478 27.62 -30.36 -4.25
N TYR A 479 26.90 -31.11 -5.08
CA TYR A 479 27.36 -32.41 -5.56
C TYR A 479 28.61 -32.31 -6.44
N LEU A 480 28.60 -31.37 -7.39
CA LEU A 480 29.70 -31.19 -8.34
C LEU A 480 30.98 -30.70 -7.67
N HIS A 481 30.85 -29.73 -6.74
CA HIS A 481 31.99 -28.96 -6.21
C HIS A 481 32.37 -29.28 -4.76
N CYS A 482 31.66 -30.18 -4.08
CA CYS A 482 32.04 -30.67 -2.76
C CYS A 482 32.28 -32.20 -2.78
N PRO A 483 33.36 -32.67 -3.44
CA PRO A 483 33.60 -34.09 -3.71
C PRO A 483 33.61 -34.98 -2.45
N SER A 484 34.16 -34.47 -1.35
CA SER A 484 34.20 -35.19 -0.05
C SER A 484 32.83 -35.41 0.60
N HIS A 485 31.77 -34.78 0.09
CA HIS A 485 30.41 -34.87 0.64
C HIS A 485 29.44 -35.63 -0.28
N ARG A 486 29.89 -36.13 -1.45
CA ARG A 486 29.00 -36.79 -2.45
C ARG A 486 28.24 -37.98 -1.90
N ALA A 487 28.90 -38.86 -1.13
CA ALA A 487 28.24 -40.00 -0.49
C ALA A 487 27.12 -39.54 0.46
N GLY A 488 27.39 -38.53 1.30
CA GLY A 488 26.39 -37.95 2.20
C GLY A 488 25.24 -37.28 1.45
N ILE A 489 25.51 -36.61 0.32
CA ILE A 489 24.47 -36.02 -0.53
C ILE A 489 23.59 -37.11 -1.16
N ARG A 490 24.17 -38.19 -1.72
CA ARG A 490 23.38 -39.32 -2.26
C ARG A 490 22.50 -39.95 -1.19
N GLN A 491 23.04 -40.19 0.00
CA GLN A 491 22.27 -40.73 1.13
C GLN A 491 21.09 -39.83 1.51
N GLU A 492 21.32 -38.51 1.59
CA GLU A 492 20.26 -37.54 1.92
C GLU A 492 19.16 -37.51 0.84
N LEU A 493 19.55 -37.47 -0.44
CA LEU A 493 18.61 -37.48 -1.55
C LEU A 493 17.81 -38.78 -1.60
N ARG A 494 18.45 -39.93 -1.36
CA ARG A 494 17.78 -41.23 -1.33
C ARG A 494 16.77 -41.32 -0.19
N SER A 495 17.17 -40.93 1.02
CA SER A 495 16.31 -41.01 2.21
C SER A 495 15.04 -40.14 2.10
N ARG A 496 15.09 -39.05 1.33
CA ARG A 496 13.96 -38.12 1.10
C ARG A 496 13.29 -38.28 -0.27
N GLU A 497 13.70 -39.29 -1.04
CA GLU A 497 13.23 -39.54 -2.42
C GLU A 497 13.43 -38.33 -3.36
N LEU A 498 14.50 -37.56 -3.20
CA LEU A 498 14.79 -36.31 -3.94
C LEU A 498 15.70 -36.52 -5.16
N GLU A 499 15.91 -37.77 -5.59
CA GLU A 499 16.74 -38.11 -6.76
C GLU A 499 16.08 -37.75 -8.10
N ASP A 500 14.75 -37.54 -8.12
CA ASP A 500 14.00 -37.12 -9.31
C ASP A 500 13.89 -35.58 -9.42
N PHE A 501 14.84 -35.00 -10.16
CA PHE A 501 14.86 -33.59 -10.51
C PHE A 501 13.73 -33.24 -11.50
N ALA A 502 12.95 -32.19 -11.22
CA ALA A 502 11.84 -31.82 -12.10
C ALA A 502 12.31 -31.13 -13.38
N LEU A 503 13.37 -30.34 -13.31
CA LEU A 503 13.86 -29.63 -14.48
C LEU A 503 14.61 -30.59 -15.41
N GLN A 504 14.21 -30.60 -16.68
CA GLN A 504 14.76 -31.53 -17.68
C GLN A 504 16.28 -31.49 -17.74
N HIS A 505 16.89 -30.30 -17.72
CA HIS A 505 18.34 -30.13 -17.81
C HIS A 505 19.06 -30.58 -16.52
N HIS A 506 18.46 -30.41 -15.34
CA HIS A 506 18.98 -30.97 -14.10
C HIS A 506 18.88 -32.49 -14.06
N ARG A 507 17.78 -33.06 -14.55
CA ARG A 507 17.61 -34.52 -14.67
C ARG A 507 18.65 -35.13 -15.61
N LEU A 508 18.91 -34.49 -16.76
CA LEU A 508 19.94 -34.93 -17.70
C LEU A 508 21.34 -34.85 -17.07
N LEU A 509 21.66 -33.77 -16.35
CA LEU A 509 22.92 -33.63 -15.63
C LEU A 509 23.08 -34.71 -14.54
N TRP A 510 22.04 -34.97 -13.75
CA TRP A 510 22.05 -36.01 -12.72
C TRP A 510 22.18 -37.43 -13.30
N SER A 511 21.55 -37.69 -14.45
CA SER A 511 21.73 -38.95 -15.20
C SER A 511 23.19 -39.11 -15.62
N GLY A 512 23.79 -38.08 -16.25
CA GLY A 512 25.19 -38.15 -16.66
C GLY A 512 26.17 -38.33 -15.50
N ILE A 513 25.89 -37.69 -14.35
CA ILE A 513 26.64 -37.93 -13.10
C ILE A 513 26.55 -39.41 -12.71
N THR A 514 25.34 -39.96 -12.71
CA THR A 514 25.10 -41.35 -12.30
C THR A 514 25.76 -42.34 -13.27
N ASP A 515 25.68 -42.11 -14.57
CA ASP A 515 26.31 -42.96 -15.59
C ASP A 515 27.84 -43.00 -15.45
N LEU A 516 28.47 -41.85 -15.18
CA LEU A 516 29.90 -41.77 -14.92
C LEU A 516 30.29 -42.52 -13.64
N GLU A 517 29.52 -42.37 -12.57
CA GLU A 517 29.77 -43.04 -11.30
C GLU A 517 29.56 -44.56 -11.41
N GLU A 518 28.50 -45.00 -12.09
CA GLU A 518 28.27 -46.43 -12.36
C GLU A 518 29.37 -47.03 -13.25
N GLY A 519 29.84 -46.30 -14.26
CA GLY A 519 30.93 -46.74 -15.12
C GLY A 519 32.26 -46.93 -14.38
N ASN A 520 32.48 -46.19 -13.28
CA ASN A 520 33.73 -46.25 -12.50
C ASN A 520 33.63 -47.17 -11.28
N LEU A 521 32.50 -47.15 -10.54
CA LEU A 521 32.33 -47.87 -9.28
C LEU A 521 31.46 -49.13 -9.40
N GLY A 522 30.63 -49.23 -10.44
CA GLY A 522 29.60 -50.26 -10.60
C GLY A 522 28.29 -49.92 -9.90
N SER A 523 27.16 -50.25 -10.54
CA SER A 523 25.81 -49.91 -10.06
C SER A 523 25.46 -50.49 -8.68
N VAL A 524 25.88 -51.72 -8.39
CA VAL A 524 25.64 -52.39 -7.09
C VAL A 524 26.27 -51.58 -5.94
N ARG A 525 27.49 -51.09 -6.16
CA ARG A 525 28.21 -50.33 -5.15
C ARG A 525 27.65 -48.93 -5.00
N LEU A 526 27.29 -48.27 -6.10
CA LEU A 526 26.65 -46.95 -6.07
C LEU A 526 25.31 -46.96 -5.30
N GLU A 527 24.53 -48.03 -5.46
CA GLU A 527 23.30 -48.23 -4.68
C GLU A 527 23.61 -48.44 -3.19
N ALA A 528 24.66 -49.20 -2.84
CA ALA A 528 25.09 -49.38 -1.44
C ALA A 528 25.54 -48.05 -0.80
N ILE A 529 26.25 -47.19 -1.54
CA ILE A 529 26.62 -45.84 -1.10
C ILE A 529 25.36 -44.99 -0.87
N SER A 530 24.42 -45.01 -1.81
CA SER A 530 23.17 -44.23 -1.71
C SER A 530 22.29 -44.66 -0.53
N ARG A 531 22.43 -45.90 -0.05
CA ARG A 531 21.78 -46.42 1.18
C ARG A 531 22.55 -46.12 2.47
N GLY A 532 23.79 -45.63 2.36
CA GLY A 532 24.68 -45.45 3.51
C GLY A 532 25.32 -46.76 4.02
N GLU A 533 25.32 -47.81 3.21
CA GLU A 533 25.94 -49.12 3.53
C GLU A 533 27.44 -49.13 3.17
N ASP A 534 27.87 -48.26 2.24
CA ASP A 534 29.26 -48.02 1.84
C ASP A 534 29.61 -46.53 2.06
N ARG A 535 30.85 -46.24 2.47
CA ARG A 535 31.34 -44.87 2.71
C ARG A 535 31.46 -44.04 1.44
N GLY A 536 31.71 -44.69 0.29
CA GLY A 536 31.79 -44.03 -0.99
C GLY A 536 32.94 -43.03 -1.15
N ASP A 537 34.05 -43.20 -0.42
CA ASP A 537 35.19 -42.27 -0.43
C ASP A 537 35.75 -42.03 -1.85
N GLU A 538 35.70 -43.06 -2.71
CA GLU A 538 36.14 -43.02 -4.11
C GLU A 538 35.29 -42.11 -5.02
N LEU A 539 34.07 -41.74 -4.59
CA LEU A 539 33.29 -40.74 -5.32
C LEU A 539 34.00 -39.39 -5.36
N ALA A 540 34.87 -39.08 -4.39
CA ALA A 540 35.62 -37.83 -4.36
C ALA A 540 36.73 -37.76 -5.43
N ASP A 541 37.20 -38.91 -5.90
CA ASP A 541 38.31 -39.01 -6.88
C ASP A 541 37.85 -38.69 -8.32
N LEU A 542 36.54 -38.66 -8.57
CA LEU A 542 35.97 -38.33 -9.87
C LEU A 542 35.92 -36.81 -10.08
N ASP A 543 36.62 -36.33 -11.12
CA ASP A 543 36.54 -34.94 -11.58
C ASP A 543 35.27 -34.71 -12.42
N LEU A 544 34.11 -34.78 -11.76
CA LEU A 544 32.79 -34.71 -12.40
C LEU A 544 32.61 -33.45 -13.26
N PRO A 545 32.96 -32.22 -12.82
CA PRO A 545 32.79 -31.04 -13.67
C PRO A 545 33.51 -31.17 -15.01
N ARG A 546 34.75 -31.69 -15.02
CA ARG A 546 35.52 -31.89 -16.25
C ARG A 546 34.95 -33.02 -17.11
N LEU A 547 34.71 -34.19 -16.50
CA LEU A 547 34.19 -35.37 -17.20
C LEU A 547 32.83 -35.09 -17.85
N LEU A 548 31.93 -34.38 -17.15
CA LEU A 548 30.62 -33.99 -17.67
C LEU A 548 30.73 -32.94 -18.77
N THR A 549 31.66 -31.98 -18.65
CA THR A 549 31.88 -30.99 -19.72
C THR A 549 32.36 -31.67 -21.00
N ASP A 550 33.33 -32.59 -20.89
CA ASP A 550 33.87 -33.34 -22.03
C ASP A 550 32.77 -34.20 -22.70
N GLN A 551 31.93 -34.88 -21.90
CA GLN A 551 30.82 -35.69 -22.40
C GLN A 551 29.72 -34.83 -23.06
N LEU A 552 29.28 -33.77 -22.39
CA LEU A 552 28.16 -32.93 -22.86
C LEU A 552 28.53 -32.08 -24.08
N LEU A 553 29.81 -31.70 -24.26
CA LEU A 553 30.27 -31.01 -25.47
C LEU A 553 30.14 -31.88 -26.73
N LEU A 554 30.28 -33.21 -26.60
CA LEU A 554 30.14 -34.16 -27.70
C LEU A 554 28.68 -34.47 -28.03
N GLU A 555 27.81 -34.46 -27.01
CA GLU A 555 26.42 -34.90 -27.12
C GLU A 555 25.40 -33.76 -27.33
N ASN A 556 25.57 -32.61 -26.66
CA ASN A 556 24.59 -31.51 -26.68
C ASN A 556 25.20 -30.15 -26.25
N SER A 557 25.75 -29.39 -27.21
CA SER A 557 26.42 -28.10 -26.95
C SER A 557 25.49 -27.00 -26.39
N GLU A 558 24.20 -27.04 -26.70
CA GLU A 558 23.22 -26.08 -26.14
C GLU A 558 22.96 -26.34 -24.65
N LEU A 559 22.96 -27.62 -24.24
CA LEU A 559 22.80 -28.01 -22.85
C LEU A 559 24.01 -27.58 -22.00
N VAL A 560 25.23 -27.66 -22.55
CA VAL A 560 26.45 -27.17 -21.88
C VAL A 560 26.31 -25.70 -21.51
N THR A 561 25.89 -24.86 -22.45
CA THR A 561 25.71 -23.40 -22.22
C THR A 561 24.75 -23.12 -21.06
N ARG A 562 23.69 -23.93 -20.91
CA ARG A 562 22.72 -23.78 -19.83
C ARG A 562 23.26 -24.27 -18.49
N LEU A 563 24.12 -25.29 -18.49
CA LEU A 563 24.70 -25.90 -17.28
C LEU A 563 26.03 -25.26 -16.87
N THR A 564 26.62 -24.37 -17.67
CA THR A 564 27.87 -23.67 -17.36
C THR A 564 27.90 -23.06 -15.95
N PRO A 565 26.84 -22.39 -15.44
CA PRO A 565 26.86 -21.86 -14.08
C PRO A 565 26.93 -22.92 -12.97
N LEU A 566 26.58 -24.18 -13.27
CA LEU A 566 26.71 -25.32 -12.36
C LEU A 566 28.07 -26.00 -12.49
N LEU A 567 28.63 -26.07 -13.70
CA LEU A 567 29.92 -26.69 -13.99
C LEU A 567 31.10 -25.76 -13.61
N GLU A 568 30.91 -24.45 -13.77
CA GLU A 568 31.90 -23.40 -13.53
C GLU A 568 31.31 -22.30 -12.62
N PRO A 569 31.23 -22.52 -11.30
CA PRO A 569 30.63 -21.56 -10.38
C PRO A 569 31.51 -20.31 -10.23
N ASP A 570 30.85 -19.15 -10.13
CA ASP A 570 31.49 -17.87 -9.87
C ASP A 570 32.04 -17.75 -8.43
N GLU A 571 32.74 -16.66 -8.12
CA GLU A 571 33.33 -16.46 -6.79
C GLU A 571 32.29 -16.43 -5.66
N LEU A 572 31.10 -15.87 -5.92
CA LEU A 572 30.03 -15.78 -4.93
C LEU A 572 29.45 -17.17 -4.62
N GLN A 573 29.23 -17.97 -5.66
CA GLN A 573 28.77 -19.35 -5.55
C GLN A 573 29.80 -20.21 -4.82
N ARG A 574 31.10 -20.02 -5.09
CA ARG A 574 32.18 -20.73 -4.37
C ARG A 574 32.20 -20.38 -2.89
N VAL A 575 31.98 -19.12 -2.53
CA VAL A 575 31.86 -18.70 -1.12
C VAL A 575 30.64 -19.35 -0.45
N ALA A 576 29.54 -19.52 -1.18
CA ALA A 576 28.37 -20.21 -0.66
C ALA A 576 28.69 -21.66 -0.27
N LEU A 577 29.53 -22.39 -1.02
CA LEU A 577 29.85 -23.81 -0.75
C LEU A 577 30.66 -24.07 0.55
N ALA A 578 30.92 -23.07 1.39
CA ALA A 578 31.71 -23.21 2.62
C ALA A 578 31.10 -24.12 3.70
N ARG A 579 29.77 -24.28 3.72
CA ARG A 579 29.05 -25.15 4.69
C ARG A 579 28.09 -26.10 3.95
N PRO A 580 28.63 -27.10 3.23
CA PRO A 580 27.84 -27.85 2.24
C PRO A 580 26.71 -28.69 2.84
N MET A 581 26.93 -29.32 4.00
CA MET A 581 25.90 -30.17 4.63
C MET A 581 24.78 -29.35 5.29
N ASP A 582 25.07 -28.16 5.82
CA ASP A 582 24.04 -27.27 6.37
C ASP A 582 23.14 -26.72 5.26
N GLN A 583 23.74 -26.38 4.11
CA GLN A 583 23.01 -25.96 2.91
C GLN A 583 22.16 -27.09 2.35
N LEU A 584 22.75 -28.28 2.17
CA LEU A 584 22.02 -29.47 1.75
C LEU A 584 20.80 -29.71 2.63
N ARG A 585 20.95 -29.66 3.96
CA ARG A 585 19.86 -29.86 4.90
C ARG A 585 18.73 -28.85 4.71
N GLY A 586 19.06 -27.57 4.56
CA GLY A 586 18.09 -26.50 4.34
C GLY A 586 17.35 -26.65 3.01
N THR A 587 18.09 -26.97 1.95
CA THR A 587 17.57 -27.07 0.58
C THR A 587 16.77 -28.35 0.36
N ALA A 588 17.22 -29.48 0.90
CA ALA A 588 16.48 -30.74 0.90
C ALA A 588 15.18 -30.62 1.70
N ALA A 589 15.22 -30.00 2.90
CA ALA A 589 14.02 -29.75 3.70
C ALA A 589 13.00 -28.86 2.96
N MET A 590 13.48 -27.88 2.19
CA MET A 590 12.61 -27.02 1.37
C MET A 590 11.91 -27.78 0.25
N LEU A 591 12.62 -28.66 -0.47
CA LEU A 591 12.02 -29.51 -1.52
C LEU A 591 11.05 -30.53 -0.94
N GLU A 592 11.40 -31.19 0.16
CA GLU A 592 10.55 -32.16 0.82
C GLU A 592 9.28 -31.50 1.41
N ARG A 593 9.40 -30.27 1.90
CA ARG A 593 8.27 -29.49 2.39
C ARG A 593 7.26 -29.24 1.26
N GLN A 594 7.72 -28.97 0.04
CA GLN A 594 6.83 -28.81 -1.12
C GLN A 594 6.06 -30.11 -1.42
N LYS A 595 6.71 -31.28 -1.32
CA LYS A 595 6.03 -32.59 -1.45
C LYS A 595 5.01 -32.80 -0.33
N SER A 596 5.38 -32.51 0.91
CA SER A 596 4.50 -32.64 2.08
C SER A 596 3.26 -31.74 1.98
N HIS A 597 3.39 -30.53 1.42
CA HIS A 597 2.23 -29.67 1.11
C HIS A 597 1.31 -30.29 0.05
N LYS A 598 1.86 -30.96 -0.96
CA LYS A 598 1.04 -31.69 -1.95
C LYS A 598 0.31 -32.87 -1.30
N ARG A 599 0.99 -33.65 -0.45
CA ARG A 599 0.37 -34.74 0.32
C ARG A 599 -0.73 -34.23 1.24
N CYS A 600 -0.52 -33.12 1.95
CA CYS A 600 -1.55 -32.47 2.76
C CYS A 600 -2.79 -32.11 1.95
N ARG A 601 -2.64 -31.54 0.75
CA ARG A 601 -3.79 -31.25 -0.14
C ARG A 601 -4.51 -32.51 -0.56
N HIS A 602 -3.77 -33.53 -1.00
CA HIS A 602 -4.36 -34.81 -1.39
C HIS A 602 -5.11 -35.50 -0.23
N LEU A 603 -4.54 -35.49 0.98
CA LEU A 603 -5.17 -36.05 2.17
C LEU A 603 -6.43 -35.27 2.58
N LEU A 604 -6.43 -33.94 2.45
CA LEU A 604 -7.62 -33.13 2.67
C LEU A 604 -8.70 -33.41 1.62
N GLU A 605 -8.34 -33.48 0.34
CA GLU A 605 -9.26 -33.86 -0.73
C GLU A 605 -9.88 -35.25 -0.47
N ALA A 606 -9.04 -36.24 -0.15
CA ALA A 606 -9.47 -37.60 0.17
C ALA A 606 -10.38 -37.65 1.41
N TRP A 607 -10.08 -36.84 2.44
CA TRP A 607 -10.92 -36.68 3.63
C TRP A 607 -12.27 -36.04 3.33
N THR A 608 -12.30 -34.93 2.57
CA THR A 608 -13.54 -34.26 2.19
C THR A 608 -14.45 -35.09 1.28
N GLY A 609 -13.88 -36.05 0.55
CA GLY A 609 -14.62 -37.01 -0.25
C GLY A 609 -15.35 -38.09 0.57
N GLN A 610 -15.04 -38.23 1.87
CA GLN A 610 -15.67 -39.23 2.73
C GLN A 610 -17.06 -38.80 3.18
N ARG A 611 -18.01 -39.74 3.14
CA ARG A 611 -19.36 -39.54 3.66
C ARG A 611 -19.41 -39.93 5.15
N LEU A 612 -19.20 -38.95 6.01
CA LEU A 612 -19.23 -39.15 7.46
C LEU A 612 -20.61 -39.62 7.94
N GLN A 613 -20.63 -40.63 8.80
CA GLN A 613 -21.82 -41.08 9.52
C GLN A 613 -21.93 -40.32 10.85
N THR A 614 -23.12 -39.82 11.17
CA THR A 614 -23.36 -39.08 12.42
C THR A 614 -23.61 -40.03 13.58
N LEU A 615 -23.37 -39.56 14.81
CA LEU A 615 -23.74 -40.28 16.03
C LEU A 615 -25.24 -40.62 16.04
N GLU A 616 -26.10 -39.75 15.51
CA GLU A 616 -27.55 -40.02 15.44
C GLU A 616 -27.87 -41.19 14.50
N ARG A 617 -27.14 -41.30 13.37
CA ARG A 617 -27.26 -42.45 12.47
C ARG A 617 -26.76 -43.73 13.14
N CYS A 618 -25.69 -43.64 13.93
CA CYS A 618 -25.17 -44.78 14.68
C CYS A 618 -26.19 -45.24 15.74
N ILE A 619 -26.76 -44.31 16.50
CA ILE A 619 -27.81 -44.58 17.48
C ILE A 619 -29.04 -45.20 16.80
N ALA A 620 -29.45 -44.69 15.63
CA ALA A 620 -30.59 -45.23 14.90
C ALA A 620 -30.38 -46.70 14.45
N VAL A 621 -29.18 -47.03 13.97
CA VAL A 621 -28.82 -48.41 13.56
C VAL A 621 -28.78 -49.34 14.78
N LEU A 622 -28.18 -48.93 15.89
CA LEU A 622 -28.12 -49.75 17.12
C LEU A 622 -29.52 -49.99 17.73
N ILE A 623 -30.42 -49.01 17.68
CA ILE A 623 -31.81 -49.17 18.13
C ILE A 623 -32.60 -50.13 17.23
N GLU A 624 -32.30 -50.17 15.92
CA GLU A 624 -32.87 -51.15 15.01
C GLU A 624 -32.34 -52.56 15.30
N GLU A 625 -31.03 -52.71 15.55
CA GLU A 625 -30.41 -53.98 15.93
C GLU A 625 -30.94 -54.53 17.27
N GLU A 626 -31.14 -53.69 18.28
CA GLU A 626 -31.73 -54.11 19.57
C GLU A 626 -33.17 -54.62 19.43
N LYS A 627 -33.95 -54.06 18.50
CA LYS A 627 -35.33 -54.52 18.23
C LYS A 627 -35.33 -55.89 17.55
N ASP A 628 -34.35 -56.16 16.70
CA ASP A 628 -34.18 -57.46 16.05
C ASP A 628 -33.59 -58.52 17.00
N GLU A 629 -32.68 -58.12 17.91
CA GLU A 629 -32.10 -58.99 18.95
C GLU A 629 -33.11 -59.36 20.06
N GLN A 630 -34.04 -58.47 20.42
CA GLN A 630 -35.16 -58.78 21.33
C GLN A 630 -36.13 -59.85 20.77
N SER A 631 -36.08 -60.15 19.47
CA SER A 631 -36.79 -61.28 18.84
C SER A 631 -36.03 -62.61 18.96
N ALA A 632 -34.75 -62.61 19.36
CA ALA A 632 -33.88 -63.77 19.38
C ALA A 632 -33.09 -63.89 20.70
N ALA A 633 -33.76 -64.39 21.74
CA ALA A 633 -33.21 -64.98 22.97
C ALA A 633 -32.13 -64.19 23.75
N ALA A 634 -32.52 -63.79 24.96
CA ALA A 634 -31.72 -63.13 25.98
C ALA A 634 -30.41 -63.87 26.35
N VAL A 635 -29.29 -63.17 26.17
CA VAL A 635 -28.10 -63.26 27.03
C VAL A 635 -27.65 -61.83 27.30
N GLU A 636 -27.94 -61.32 28.50
CA GLU A 636 -27.49 -60.02 28.97
C GLU A 636 -25.96 -60.04 29.16
N VAL A 637 -25.25 -59.36 28.26
CA VAL A 637 -23.97 -58.75 28.58
C VAL A 637 -24.24 -57.24 28.57
N GLU A 638 -24.19 -56.62 29.75
CA GLU A 638 -24.27 -55.17 29.95
C GLU A 638 -23.02 -54.52 29.32
N VAL A 639 -23.01 -54.38 27.99
CA VAL A 639 -22.02 -53.57 27.28
C VAL A 639 -22.54 -52.14 27.28
N ASP A 640 -21.75 -51.23 27.84
CA ASP A 640 -22.04 -49.80 27.89
C ASP A 640 -22.44 -49.28 26.50
N MET A 641 -23.69 -48.82 26.36
CA MET A 641 -24.25 -48.32 25.11
C MET A 641 -23.42 -47.16 24.55
N GLU A 642 -22.82 -46.35 25.42
CA GLU A 642 -21.93 -45.26 25.01
C GLU A 642 -20.67 -45.79 24.31
N GLN A 643 -20.12 -46.90 24.82
CA GLN A 643 -18.97 -47.57 24.21
C GLN A 643 -19.34 -48.20 22.86
N ARG A 644 -20.52 -48.81 22.72
CA ARG A 644 -21.00 -49.36 21.43
C ARG A 644 -21.21 -48.26 20.38
N ILE A 645 -21.80 -47.13 20.76
CA ILE A 645 -22.00 -45.98 19.87
C ILE A 645 -20.64 -45.44 19.40
N HIS A 646 -19.68 -45.31 20.31
CA HIS A 646 -18.34 -44.83 19.98
C HIS A 646 -17.59 -45.78 19.04
N THR A 647 -17.56 -47.09 19.33
CA THR A 647 -16.90 -48.08 18.46
C THR A 647 -17.53 -48.10 17.07
N MET A 648 -18.86 -48.07 16.97
CA MET A 648 -19.52 -48.08 15.66
C MET A 648 -19.29 -46.78 14.88
N PHE A 649 -19.22 -45.64 15.57
CA PHE A 649 -18.86 -44.36 14.95
C PHE A 649 -17.42 -44.38 14.41
N GLU A 650 -16.47 -44.95 15.15
CA GLU A 650 -15.09 -45.12 14.71
C GLU A 650 -14.99 -46.07 13.50
N ASP A 651 -15.69 -47.21 13.52
CA ASP A 651 -15.69 -48.17 12.42
C ASP A 651 -16.29 -47.59 11.14
N LEU A 652 -17.45 -46.93 11.26
CA LEU A 652 -18.14 -46.32 10.11
C LEU A 652 -17.39 -45.13 9.51
N ASN A 653 -16.50 -44.49 10.28
CA ASN A 653 -15.71 -43.33 9.85
C ASN A 653 -14.21 -43.62 9.78
N ALA A 654 -13.78 -44.89 9.86
CA ALA A 654 -12.38 -45.28 10.03
C ALA A 654 -11.47 -44.70 8.94
N GLU A 655 -11.93 -44.67 7.69
CA GLU A 655 -11.16 -44.13 6.57
C GLU A 655 -11.01 -42.61 6.64
N ALA A 656 -12.06 -41.89 7.05
CA ALA A 656 -11.99 -40.44 7.27
C ALA A 656 -11.07 -40.11 8.45
N LEU A 657 -11.17 -40.84 9.57
CA LEU A 657 -10.28 -40.66 10.72
C LEU A 657 -8.82 -40.93 10.34
N ARG A 658 -8.57 -41.97 9.53
CA ARG A 658 -7.23 -42.29 9.02
C ARG A 658 -6.66 -41.16 8.14
N PHE A 659 -7.44 -40.57 7.23
CA PHE A 659 -6.95 -39.44 6.42
C PHE A 659 -6.67 -38.20 7.27
N GLN A 660 -7.49 -37.95 8.29
CA GLN A 660 -7.28 -36.87 9.25
C GLN A 660 -5.99 -37.07 10.05
N GLU A 661 -5.74 -38.28 10.56
CA GLU A 661 -4.50 -38.62 11.27
C GLU A 661 -3.26 -38.44 10.38
N LEU A 662 -3.30 -38.98 9.16
CA LEU A 662 -2.23 -38.82 8.17
C LEU A 662 -1.98 -37.34 7.85
N TYR A 663 -3.04 -36.53 7.72
CA TYR A 663 -2.91 -35.09 7.49
C TYR A 663 -2.20 -34.39 8.65
N TYR A 664 -2.60 -34.65 9.90
CA TYR A 664 -1.93 -34.05 11.06
C TYR A 664 -0.50 -34.54 11.23
N SER A 665 -0.22 -35.80 10.87
CA SER A 665 1.14 -36.33 10.81
C SER A 665 2.01 -35.56 9.81
N GLU A 666 1.52 -35.35 8.58
CA GLU A 666 2.22 -34.54 7.56
C GLU A 666 2.37 -33.07 7.97
N ARG A 667 1.40 -32.49 8.68
CA ARG A 667 1.50 -31.12 9.22
C ARG A 667 2.59 -31.00 10.29
N ARG A 668 2.72 -31.98 11.18
CA ARG A 668 3.82 -32.05 12.15
C ARG A 668 5.17 -32.22 11.44
N HIS A 669 5.21 -33.03 10.39
CA HIS A 669 6.41 -33.19 9.55
C HIS A 669 6.84 -31.86 8.90
N ILE A 670 5.90 -31.07 8.37
CA ILE A 670 6.20 -29.74 7.81
C ILE A 670 6.84 -28.82 8.87
N GLN A 671 6.36 -28.85 10.12
CA GLN A 671 6.96 -28.07 11.21
C GLN A 671 8.40 -28.51 11.50
N HIS A 672 8.68 -29.81 11.46
CA HIS A 672 10.04 -30.34 11.59
C HIS A 672 10.93 -29.87 10.43
N LEU A 673 10.43 -29.90 9.19
CA LEU A 673 11.17 -29.40 8.01
C LEU A 673 11.44 -27.89 8.09
N ASP A 674 10.50 -27.10 8.63
CA ASP A 674 10.70 -25.66 8.85
C ASP A 674 11.83 -25.40 9.88
N GLN A 675 11.98 -26.25 10.91
CA GLN A 675 13.11 -26.17 11.84
C GLN A 675 14.44 -26.51 11.16
N GLN A 676 14.48 -27.54 10.31
CA GLN A 676 15.68 -27.91 9.56
C GLN A 676 16.13 -26.79 8.61
N ARG A 677 15.18 -26.09 7.97
CA ARG A 677 15.45 -24.92 7.12
C ARG A 677 16.07 -23.75 7.88
N CYS A 678 15.79 -23.62 9.17
CA CYS A 678 16.27 -22.53 10.02
C CYS A 678 17.52 -22.89 10.85
N ALA A 679 17.94 -24.15 10.87
CA ALA A 679 18.98 -24.66 11.76
C ALA A 679 20.38 -24.03 11.53
N GLY A 680 20.66 -23.53 10.32
CA GLY A 680 21.94 -22.85 10.03
C GLY A 680 22.10 -21.46 10.65
N TYR A 681 21.04 -20.85 11.22
CA TYR A 681 21.11 -19.52 11.85
C TYR A 681 21.28 -19.59 13.38
N ALA A 682 20.98 -20.74 13.99
CA ALA A 682 21.03 -20.92 15.45
C ALA A 682 22.39 -21.44 15.95
N SER A 683 23.15 -22.13 15.11
CA SER A 683 24.49 -22.64 15.45
C SER A 683 25.55 -21.54 15.61
N ASP A 684 25.35 -20.36 14.99
CA ASP A 684 26.28 -19.22 15.09
C ASP A 684 26.05 -18.32 16.33
N ILE A 685 25.01 -18.55 17.13
CA ILE A 685 24.72 -17.75 18.34
C ILE A 685 25.09 -18.50 19.64
N GLY A 686 25.37 -19.81 19.56
CA GLY A 686 25.57 -20.68 20.72
C GLY A 686 27.01 -20.96 21.16
N SER A 687 28.03 -20.53 20.41
CA SER A 687 29.44 -20.88 20.68
C SER A 687 30.31 -19.76 21.27
N GLU A 688 29.79 -18.53 21.42
CA GLU A 688 30.57 -17.39 21.95
C GLU A 688 30.29 -17.02 23.42
N THR A 689 29.43 -17.75 24.15
CA THR A 689 29.05 -17.37 25.54
C THR A 689 29.42 -18.37 26.64
N ALA A 690 30.22 -19.41 26.36
CA ALA A 690 30.63 -20.40 27.38
C ALA A 690 32.11 -20.32 27.82
N ALA A 691 32.77 -19.18 27.63
CA ALA A 691 34.17 -18.97 28.06
C ALA A 691 34.37 -17.62 28.76
N SER A 692 33.60 -17.31 29.80
CA SER A 692 33.94 -16.23 30.76
C SER A 692 33.11 -16.28 32.05
N VAL A 693 33.02 -17.43 32.71
CA VAL A 693 32.66 -17.49 34.14
C VAL A 693 33.50 -18.57 34.82
N ASN A 694 34.76 -18.25 35.09
CA ASN A 694 35.57 -18.78 36.18
C ASN A 694 36.79 -17.86 36.33
N GLY A 695 36.70 -16.98 37.32
CA GLY A 695 37.67 -15.94 37.64
C GLY A 695 37.09 -14.98 38.65
#